data_AF-A0A563F140-F1
#
_entry.id   AF-A0A563F140-F1
#
_cell.length_a   1.000
_cell.length_b   1.000
_cell.length_c   1.000
_cell.angle_alpha   90.00
_cell.angle_beta   90.00
_cell.angle_gamma   90.00
#
_symmetry.space_group_name_H-M   'P 1'
#
loop_
_entity.id
_entity.type
_entity.pdbx_description
1 polymer ?
#
loop_
_entity_poly.entity_id
_entity_poly.type
_entity_poly.pdbx_seq_one_letter_code
_entity_poly.pdbx_strand_id
1 'polypeptide(L)'
;MPHELTQHGAARTLVHGHERAVLDSVLPHLRKAVEELPPSIRAVARYHFGWFDEHGRPADGSPGKLLRPALTLLSAQAVGDRVESAVDAAVAIELVHNFSLVHDDVMDGDPTRRHRASAWSVFGVPTAVLAGDSLLVAAVQTIAADPRAVEVLCRAMQELVEGQGRDLSFSSRDDVSVEECLAMADGKTSALLACACELGALSGGGTTEQAAALRRFGRHLGIAFQLVDDLLGIWGDPAVTGKPVLSDLRSRRKSLPVAAALATCPELAELYRGPLDERQLAEIADLVDRAGGRAWARAEADRHVALALDHLAAAQPVARRGRAAGRSGDAGHRTQPLGANTLPHIDHGVFLPGFHEPPGDVVNPLTPLALEEAVRWTRQLGIVATDAHEKQLRSFDLGTITGAGMPDADLGQLVLAHQGMFWFVLLDDQMDNADLTDAPDRIRGIRDEAREVFAHRSTSDNPFMAGLASMWTELERGCGPIARQRLADRFLEYFDAIERQAQYSAEKDAPDLLEFITMRRATVGMPAWAEFLDSALGLHLPDQLREHYVMREIVECSTDIQGIGQDVHSFEKEELEGYRCNIVPVLMDTFGYTTEQAVDRAMRMHRDRQLTLMRAEQQLPAVLDRLDLRDRTDDAMRFVAAVKGIAFALHYWFGSTANQRYDLDHPRVAGSFDVRI
;
A
#
# COMPACT_ATOMS: atom_id res chain seq x y z
N MET A 1 -11.44 -18.02 -3.67
CA MET A 1 -10.09 -17.67 -3.21
C MET A 1 -10.00 -16.15 -3.06
N PRO A 2 -10.58 -15.54 -2.00
CA PRO A 2 -10.66 -14.08 -1.86
C PRO A 2 -9.62 -13.50 -0.86
N HIS A 3 -8.91 -14.36 -0.12
CA HIS A 3 -8.12 -13.95 1.06
C HIS A 3 -6.69 -13.45 0.75
N GLU A 4 -6.20 -13.65 -0.49
CA GLU A 4 -4.79 -13.42 -0.88
C GLU A 4 -4.54 -12.05 -1.54
N LEU A 5 -5.59 -11.36 -2.00
CA LEU A 5 -5.47 -10.12 -2.80
C LEU A 5 -5.56 -8.83 -1.96
N THR A 6 -6.29 -8.85 -0.83
CA THR A 6 -6.31 -7.75 0.17
C THR A 6 -4.95 -7.55 0.85
N GLN A 7 -4.11 -8.59 0.89
CA GLN A 7 -2.77 -8.53 1.48
C GLN A 7 -1.77 -7.70 0.67
N HIS A 8 -1.94 -7.55 -0.65
CA HIS A 8 -0.98 -6.84 -1.51
C HIS A 8 -1.04 -5.30 -1.38
N GLY A 9 -2.23 -4.71 -1.24
CA GLY A 9 -2.41 -3.27 -0.99
C GLY A 9 -2.01 -2.88 0.43
N ALA A 10 -2.35 -3.72 1.42
CA ALA A 10 -1.87 -3.60 2.79
C ALA A 10 -0.34 -3.75 2.86
N ALA A 11 0.28 -4.65 2.08
CA ALA A 11 1.73 -4.85 2.03
C ALA A 11 2.51 -3.62 1.52
N ARG A 12 1.99 -2.87 0.53
CA ARG A 12 2.62 -1.61 0.06
C ARG A 12 2.54 -0.49 1.10
N THR A 13 1.42 -0.39 1.81
CA THR A 13 1.23 0.57 2.91
C THR A 13 2.00 0.18 4.17
N LEU A 14 2.12 -1.12 4.46
CA LEU A 14 3.00 -1.75 5.47
C LEU A 14 4.45 -1.34 5.21
N VAL A 15 4.90 -1.46 3.96
CA VAL A 15 6.25 -1.06 3.56
C VAL A 15 6.44 0.44 3.76
N HIS A 16 5.50 1.32 3.38
CA HIS A 16 5.62 2.77 3.53
C HIS A 16 5.47 3.30 4.99
N GLY A 17 4.61 2.69 5.81
CA GLY A 17 4.45 3.03 7.24
C GLY A 17 5.66 2.59 8.08
N HIS A 18 6.18 1.39 7.83
CA HIS A 18 7.44 0.93 8.43
C HIS A 18 8.66 1.60 7.80
N GLU A 19 8.58 2.07 6.55
CA GLU A 19 9.64 2.89 5.95
C GLU A 19 9.92 4.08 6.86
N ARG A 20 8.90 4.71 7.44
CA ARG A 20 9.12 5.85 8.34
C ARG A 20 9.64 5.46 9.73
N ALA A 21 9.14 4.38 10.33
CA ALA A 21 9.72 3.85 11.58
C ALA A 21 11.21 3.47 11.40
N VAL A 22 11.57 2.96 10.23
CA VAL A 22 12.96 2.71 9.82
C VAL A 22 13.70 4.02 9.55
N LEU A 23 13.11 4.98 8.83
CA LEU A 23 13.73 6.27 8.55
C LEU A 23 14.02 7.05 9.85
N ASP A 24 13.13 6.99 10.84
CA ASP A 24 13.26 7.73 12.09
C ASP A 24 14.16 6.99 13.11
N SER A 25 14.12 5.65 13.14
CA SER A 25 14.90 4.86 14.11
C SER A 25 16.26 4.41 13.58
N VAL A 26 16.36 4.02 12.31
CA VAL A 26 17.56 3.40 11.72
C VAL A 26 18.45 4.43 11.04
N LEU A 27 17.91 5.39 10.27
CA LEU A 27 18.77 6.33 9.53
C LEU A 27 19.69 7.17 10.42
N PRO A 28 19.28 7.69 11.60
CA PRO A 28 20.20 8.45 12.44
C PRO A 28 21.40 7.61 12.88
N HIS A 29 21.17 6.33 13.22
CA HIS A 29 22.21 5.39 13.62
C HIS A 29 23.07 4.96 12.44
N LEU A 30 22.47 4.73 11.27
CA LEU A 30 23.19 4.44 10.02
C LEU A 30 24.08 5.62 9.61
N ARG A 31 23.56 6.85 9.66
CA ARG A 31 24.33 8.07 9.40
C ARG A 31 25.49 8.18 10.38
N LYS A 32 25.26 7.97 11.68
CA LYS A 32 26.32 7.98 12.69
C LYS A 32 27.42 6.97 12.36
N ALA A 33 27.06 5.72 12.04
CA ALA A 33 28.03 4.69 11.67
C ALA A 33 28.88 5.08 10.44
N VAL A 34 28.23 5.68 9.42
CA VAL A 34 28.94 6.19 8.23
C VAL A 34 29.82 7.40 8.56
N GLU A 35 29.38 8.29 9.46
CA GLU A 35 30.17 9.45 9.91
C GLU A 35 31.42 9.09 10.69
N GLU A 36 31.44 7.91 11.32
CA GLU A 36 32.59 7.39 12.07
C GLU A 36 33.65 6.76 11.15
N LEU A 37 33.37 6.58 9.86
CA LEU A 37 34.31 6.05 8.88
C LEU A 37 35.53 6.98 8.67
N PRO A 38 36.69 6.41 8.26
CA PRO A 38 37.87 7.20 7.90
C PRO A 38 37.54 8.31 6.88
N PRO A 39 38.12 9.52 7.00
CA PRO A 39 37.70 10.68 6.21
C PRO A 39 37.67 10.46 4.69
N SER A 40 38.67 9.75 4.13
CA SER A 40 38.76 9.45 2.69
C SER A 40 37.66 8.50 2.22
N ILE A 41 37.23 7.57 3.07
CA ILE A 41 36.20 6.57 2.76
C ILE A 41 34.79 7.11 3.01
N ARG A 42 34.62 7.91 4.05
CA ARG A 42 33.37 8.55 4.40
C ARG A 42 32.78 9.36 3.25
N ALA A 43 33.62 10.06 2.48
CA ALA A 43 33.18 10.81 1.31
C ALA A 43 32.52 9.89 0.26
N VAL A 44 33.11 8.72 0.01
CA VAL A 44 32.59 7.72 -0.94
C VAL A 44 31.30 7.08 -0.41
N ALA A 45 31.25 6.73 0.88
CA ALA A 45 30.04 6.19 1.49
C ALA A 45 28.88 7.19 1.44
N ARG A 46 29.11 8.46 1.82
CA ARG A 46 28.13 9.55 1.72
C ARG A 46 27.59 9.74 0.30
N TYR A 47 28.46 9.65 -0.71
CA TYR A 47 28.06 9.67 -2.11
C TYR A 47 27.20 8.46 -2.48
N HIS A 48 27.63 7.25 -2.10
CA HIS A 48 26.91 6.01 -2.39
C HIS A 48 25.50 6.00 -1.80
N PHE A 49 25.34 6.45 -0.54
CA PHE A 49 24.03 6.61 0.10
C PHE A 49 23.21 7.77 -0.47
N GLY A 50 23.77 8.55 -1.38
CA GLY A 50 23.10 9.64 -2.05
C GLY A 50 22.96 10.92 -1.24
N TRP A 51 23.52 10.98 -0.03
CA TRP A 51 23.47 12.15 0.87
C TRP A 51 24.30 13.32 0.37
N PHE A 52 25.31 13.02 -0.47
CA PHE A 52 26.17 14.02 -1.09
C PHE A 52 26.35 13.72 -2.59
N ASP A 53 26.64 14.76 -3.38
CA ASP A 53 27.04 14.67 -4.78
C ASP A 53 28.55 14.40 -4.94
N GLU A 54 29.02 14.24 -6.19
CA GLU A 54 30.43 13.98 -6.52
C GLU A 54 31.39 15.10 -6.11
N HIS A 55 30.86 16.28 -5.79
CA HIS A 55 31.60 17.45 -5.33
C HIS A 55 31.55 17.62 -3.80
N GLY A 56 30.91 16.68 -3.08
CA GLY A 56 30.80 16.74 -1.63
C GLY A 56 29.80 17.79 -1.13
N ARG A 57 28.80 18.15 -1.94
CA ARG A 57 27.66 19.01 -1.53
C ARG A 57 26.47 18.14 -1.14
N PRO A 58 25.64 18.53 -0.15
CA PRO A 58 24.44 17.79 0.22
C PRO A 58 23.51 17.57 -0.99
N ALA A 59 22.93 16.38 -1.09
CA ALA A 59 22.02 15.99 -2.15
C ALA A 59 20.81 15.25 -1.57
N ASP A 60 19.64 15.46 -2.18
CA ASP A 60 18.40 14.76 -1.82
C ASP A 60 18.28 13.41 -2.54
N GLY A 61 19.34 12.60 -2.47
CA GLY A 61 19.30 11.24 -2.98
C GLY A 61 18.37 10.37 -2.13
N SER A 62 17.53 9.57 -2.80
CA SER A 62 16.66 8.61 -2.10
C SER A 62 17.53 7.55 -1.39
N PRO A 63 17.41 7.35 -0.07
CA PRO A 63 17.77 6.08 0.52
C PRO A 63 16.94 5.01 -0.21
N GLY A 64 17.48 3.81 -0.41
CA GLY A 64 16.76 2.76 -1.14
C GLY A 64 15.42 2.40 -0.48
N LYS A 65 14.76 1.34 -0.95
CA LYS A 65 13.45 0.88 -0.43
C LYS A 65 13.45 0.42 1.04
N LEU A 66 14.59 0.48 1.74
CA LEU A 66 14.81 0.14 3.16
C LEU A 66 14.10 -1.14 3.67
N LEU A 67 13.90 -2.11 2.78
CA LEU A 67 13.13 -3.33 3.06
C LEU A 67 13.77 -4.20 4.14
N ARG A 68 15.10 -4.37 4.09
CA ARG A 68 15.82 -5.30 4.98
C ARG A 68 15.85 -4.78 6.43
N PRO A 69 16.11 -3.47 6.67
CA PRO A 69 15.90 -2.88 8.00
C PRO A 69 14.47 -3.01 8.50
N ALA A 70 13.46 -2.77 7.65
CA ALA A 70 12.05 -2.91 8.02
C ALA A 70 11.73 -4.33 8.49
N LEU A 71 12.17 -5.34 7.74
CA LEU A 71 12.01 -6.75 8.11
C LEU A 71 12.73 -7.11 9.41
N THR A 72 13.88 -6.50 9.69
CA THR A 72 14.61 -6.69 10.95
C THR A 72 13.79 -6.19 12.14
N LEU A 73 13.29 -4.95 12.05
CA LEU A 73 12.46 -4.35 13.10
C LEU A 73 11.14 -5.10 13.30
N LEU A 74 10.48 -5.46 12.20
CA LEU A 74 9.24 -6.25 12.22
C LEU A 74 9.44 -7.64 12.83
N SER A 75 10.58 -8.28 12.60
CA SER A 75 10.88 -9.59 13.19
C SER A 75 11.13 -9.49 14.69
N ALA A 76 11.72 -8.39 15.15
CA ALA A 76 11.84 -8.10 16.58
C ALA A 76 10.47 -7.83 17.23
N GLN A 77 9.62 -7.10 16.51
CA GLN A 77 8.27 -6.84 16.95
C GLN A 77 7.45 -8.13 17.07
N ALA A 78 7.53 -8.99 16.05
CA ALA A 78 6.79 -10.24 15.97
C ALA A 78 7.05 -11.18 17.15
N VAL A 79 8.22 -11.15 17.79
CA VAL A 79 8.54 -12.08 18.89
C VAL A 79 8.42 -11.49 20.29
N GLY A 80 8.44 -10.15 20.43
CA GLY A 80 8.49 -9.53 21.75
C GLY A 80 8.25 -8.03 21.82
N ASP A 81 7.90 -7.35 20.72
CA ASP A 81 7.63 -5.90 20.64
C ASP A 81 8.78 -5.01 21.18
N ARG A 82 10.04 -5.46 21.01
CA ARG A 82 11.25 -4.72 21.44
C ARG A 82 12.01 -4.16 20.24
N VAL A 83 11.34 -3.34 19.43
CA VAL A 83 11.85 -2.81 18.16
C VAL A 83 13.18 -2.06 18.35
N GLU A 84 13.31 -1.30 19.43
CA GLU A 84 14.52 -0.51 19.73
C GLU A 84 15.75 -1.40 19.96
N SER A 85 15.54 -2.63 20.44
CA SER A 85 16.63 -3.60 20.67
C SER A 85 17.20 -4.17 19.36
N ALA A 86 16.51 -3.97 18.23
CA ALA A 86 16.89 -4.45 16.91
C ALA A 86 17.44 -3.35 15.99
N VAL A 87 17.56 -2.10 16.46
CA VAL A 87 18.07 -0.99 15.64
C VAL A 87 19.50 -1.24 15.18
N ASP A 88 20.39 -1.70 16.07
CA ASP A 88 21.77 -2.02 15.73
C ASP A 88 21.86 -3.15 14.70
N ALA A 89 21.01 -4.18 14.83
CA ALA A 89 20.90 -5.25 13.84
C ALA A 89 20.42 -4.70 12.48
N ALA A 90 19.42 -3.83 12.46
CA ALA A 90 18.89 -3.23 11.24
C ALA A 90 19.94 -2.34 10.54
N VAL A 91 20.73 -1.57 11.31
CA VAL A 91 21.86 -0.78 10.79
C VAL A 91 22.93 -1.69 10.20
N ALA A 92 23.32 -2.76 10.89
CA ALA A 92 24.31 -3.71 10.39
C ALA A 92 23.86 -4.38 9.08
N ILE A 93 22.58 -4.76 8.98
CA ILE A 93 22.00 -5.32 7.75
C ILE A 93 22.04 -4.32 6.59
N GLU A 94 21.70 -3.05 6.84
CA GLU A 94 21.76 -2.02 5.79
C GLU A 94 23.20 -1.71 5.36
N LEU A 95 24.15 -1.68 6.30
CA LEU A 95 25.57 -1.51 6.00
C LEU A 95 26.11 -2.67 5.16
N VAL A 96 25.77 -3.92 5.50
CA VAL A 96 26.11 -5.10 4.69
C VAL A 96 25.46 -5.05 3.31
N HIS A 97 24.18 -4.64 3.23
CA HIS A 97 23.52 -4.47 1.95
C HIS A 97 24.28 -3.49 1.07
N ASN A 98 24.61 -2.30 1.59
CA ASN A 98 25.32 -1.29 0.79
C ASN A 98 26.79 -1.68 0.51
N PHE A 99 27.46 -2.43 1.39
CA PHE A 99 28.72 -3.10 1.07
C PHE A 99 28.58 -3.96 -0.19
N SER A 100 27.60 -4.88 -0.21
CA SER A 100 27.39 -5.78 -1.35
C SER A 100 27.08 -4.98 -2.61
N LEU A 101 26.30 -3.90 -2.50
CA LEU A 101 25.96 -3.06 -3.64
C LEU A 101 27.17 -2.36 -4.25
N VAL A 102 28.10 -1.84 -3.44
CA VAL A 102 29.33 -1.18 -3.92
C VAL A 102 30.24 -2.19 -4.61
N HIS A 103 30.38 -3.39 -4.05
CA HIS A 103 31.24 -4.44 -4.59
C HIS A 103 30.65 -5.05 -5.86
N ASP A 104 29.35 -5.32 -5.89
CA ASP A 104 28.63 -5.80 -7.07
C ASP A 104 28.81 -4.82 -8.25
N ASP A 105 28.61 -3.52 -8.03
CA ASP A 105 28.76 -2.52 -9.11
C ASP A 105 30.18 -2.55 -9.71
N VAL A 106 31.22 -2.81 -8.89
CA VAL A 106 32.61 -2.96 -9.34
C VAL A 106 32.82 -4.26 -10.12
N MET A 107 32.30 -5.37 -9.61
CA MET A 107 32.48 -6.70 -10.21
C MET A 107 31.72 -6.83 -11.55
N ASP A 108 30.52 -6.27 -11.61
CA ASP A 108 29.64 -6.29 -12.79
C ASP A 108 30.05 -5.20 -13.81
N GLY A 109 30.87 -4.22 -13.40
CA GLY A 109 31.29 -3.12 -14.25
C GLY A 109 30.15 -2.13 -14.56
N ASP A 110 29.16 -2.02 -13.66
CA ASP A 110 27.98 -1.19 -13.83
C ASP A 110 28.31 0.30 -13.58
N PRO A 111 28.27 1.18 -14.61
CA PRO A 111 28.69 2.57 -14.45
C PRO A 111 27.66 3.43 -13.71
N THR A 112 26.44 2.90 -13.52
CA THR A 112 25.32 3.64 -12.95
C THR A 112 24.50 2.81 -11.98
N ARG A 113 24.05 3.42 -10.88
CA ARG A 113 23.19 2.85 -9.85
C ARG A 113 22.11 3.86 -9.47
N ARG A 114 20.84 3.45 -9.48
CA ARG A 114 19.68 4.31 -9.13
C ARG A 114 19.73 5.68 -9.85
N HIS A 115 19.99 5.65 -11.16
CA HIS A 115 20.11 6.83 -12.03
C HIS A 115 21.29 7.80 -11.72
N ARG A 116 22.22 7.41 -10.87
CA ARG A 116 23.47 8.14 -10.59
C ARG A 116 24.67 7.34 -11.06
N ALA A 117 25.80 8.00 -11.31
CA ALA A 117 27.06 7.28 -11.52
C ALA A 117 27.37 6.39 -10.29
N SER A 118 27.89 5.20 -10.53
CA SER A 118 28.30 4.30 -9.44
C SER A 118 29.53 4.86 -8.71
N ALA A 119 29.73 4.43 -7.46
CA ALA A 119 30.85 4.94 -6.65
C ALA A 119 32.22 4.66 -7.31
N TRP A 120 32.37 3.52 -8.00
CA TRP A 120 33.61 3.19 -8.69
C TRP A 120 33.82 4.02 -9.96
N SER A 121 32.74 4.44 -10.63
CA SER A 121 32.83 5.32 -11.81
C SER A 121 33.33 6.71 -11.43
N VAL A 122 32.97 7.19 -10.23
CA VAL A 122 33.38 8.52 -9.75
C VAL A 122 34.74 8.50 -9.05
N PHE A 123 34.97 7.54 -8.16
CA PHE A 123 36.14 7.53 -7.26
C PHE A 123 37.18 6.46 -7.62
N GLY A 124 36.95 5.69 -8.67
CA GLY A 124 37.81 4.59 -9.11
C GLY A 124 37.59 3.29 -8.33
N VAL A 125 37.96 2.17 -8.97
CA VAL A 125 37.83 0.82 -8.42
C VAL A 125 38.50 0.66 -7.05
N PRO A 126 39.77 1.08 -6.81
CA PRO A 126 40.43 0.86 -5.52
C PRO A 126 39.68 1.52 -4.36
N THR A 127 39.20 2.75 -4.57
CA THR A 127 38.50 3.52 -3.53
C THR A 127 37.12 2.93 -3.24
N ALA A 128 36.40 2.48 -4.27
CA ALA A 128 35.10 1.82 -4.10
C ALA A 128 35.21 0.50 -3.32
N VAL A 129 36.22 -0.32 -3.63
CA VAL A 129 36.47 -1.57 -2.88
C VAL A 129 36.72 -1.29 -1.41
N LEU A 130 37.62 -0.34 -1.10
CA LEU A 130 37.90 0.07 0.29
C LEU A 130 36.67 0.65 1.02
N ALA A 131 35.78 1.32 0.29
CA ALA A 131 34.53 1.82 0.85
C ALA A 131 33.59 0.68 1.22
N GLY A 132 33.43 -0.32 0.36
CA GLY A 132 32.71 -1.54 0.70
C GLY A 132 33.30 -2.23 1.93
N ASP A 133 34.62 -2.46 1.95
CA ASP A 133 35.29 -3.13 3.07
C ASP A 133 35.04 -2.41 4.40
N SER A 134 35.06 -1.07 4.38
CA SER A 134 34.82 -0.25 5.56
C SER A 134 33.36 -0.31 6.04
N LEU A 135 32.39 -0.40 5.12
CA LEU A 135 30.98 -0.60 5.45
C LEU A 135 30.75 -1.97 6.11
N LEU A 136 31.41 -3.02 5.61
CA LEU A 136 31.35 -4.35 6.21
C LEU A 136 31.95 -4.35 7.63
N VAL A 137 33.11 -3.73 7.84
CA VAL A 137 33.72 -3.59 9.17
C VAL A 137 32.79 -2.83 10.12
N ALA A 138 32.20 -1.72 9.66
CA ALA A 138 31.25 -0.94 10.46
C ALA A 138 30.02 -1.78 10.84
N ALA A 139 29.48 -2.59 9.92
CA ALA A 139 28.36 -3.47 10.21
C ALA A 139 28.64 -4.46 11.34
N VAL A 140 29.81 -5.12 11.29
CA VAL A 140 30.23 -6.06 12.34
C VAL A 140 30.43 -5.33 13.67
N GLN A 141 31.02 -4.12 13.65
CA GLN A 141 31.20 -3.30 14.85
C GLN A 141 29.87 -2.92 15.51
N THR A 142 28.83 -2.60 14.72
CA THR A 142 27.50 -2.24 15.22
C THR A 142 26.88 -3.34 16.08
N ILE A 143 27.12 -4.61 15.76
CA ILE A 143 26.54 -5.76 16.47
C ILE A 143 27.55 -6.53 17.33
N ALA A 144 28.80 -6.05 17.45
CA ALA A 144 29.90 -6.77 18.09
C ALA A 144 29.66 -7.11 19.57
N ALA A 145 28.72 -6.41 20.22
CA ALA A 145 28.35 -6.67 21.61
C ALA A 145 27.57 -7.99 21.80
N ASP A 146 26.93 -8.52 20.76
CA ASP A 146 26.29 -9.85 20.78
C ASP A 146 27.04 -10.82 19.85
N PRO A 147 27.86 -11.74 20.41
CA PRO A 147 28.59 -12.73 19.61
C PRO A 147 27.69 -13.61 18.73
N ARG A 148 26.44 -13.85 19.13
CA ARG A 148 25.48 -14.64 18.33
C ARG A 148 25.05 -13.85 17.11
N ALA A 149 24.83 -12.54 17.25
CA ALA A 149 24.49 -11.68 16.12
C ALA A 149 25.63 -11.66 15.10
N VAL A 150 26.88 -11.57 15.57
CA VAL A 150 28.06 -11.67 14.71
C VAL A 150 28.12 -13.01 13.97
N GLU A 151 27.89 -14.13 14.66
CA GLU A 151 27.87 -15.47 14.05
C GLU A 151 26.80 -15.58 12.95
N VAL A 152 25.58 -15.11 13.23
CA VAL A 152 24.47 -15.09 12.27
C VAL A 152 24.83 -14.26 11.03
N LEU A 153 25.39 -13.06 11.22
CA LEU A 153 25.82 -12.19 10.12
C LEU A 153 26.95 -12.82 9.31
N CYS A 154 27.98 -13.37 9.96
CA CYS A 154 29.11 -14.00 9.28
C CYS A 154 28.68 -15.19 8.41
N ARG A 155 27.74 -16.01 8.88
CA ARG A 155 27.18 -17.10 8.08
C ARG A 155 26.45 -16.57 6.83
N ALA A 156 25.59 -15.56 6.99
CA ALA A 156 24.88 -14.96 5.86
C ALA A 156 25.84 -14.31 4.85
N MET A 157 26.95 -13.74 5.32
CA MET A 157 28.00 -13.20 4.46
C MET A 157 28.71 -14.27 3.63
N GLN A 158 28.98 -15.45 4.21
CA GLN A 158 29.56 -16.56 3.45
C GLN A 158 28.58 -17.05 2.35
N GLU A 159 27.28 -17.13 2.69
CA GLU A 159 26.24 -17.48 1.72
C GLU A 159 26.12 -16.43 0.60
N LEU A 160 26.23 -15.14 0.93
CA LEU A 160 26.24 -14.03 -0.03
C LEU A 160 27.44 -14.10 -0.97
N VAL A 161 28.65 -14.32 -0.43
CA VAL A 161 29.88 -14.45 -1.22
C VAL A 161 29.78 -15.63 -2.19
N GLU A 162 29.29 -16.77 -1.73
CA GLU A 162 29.06 -17.94 -2.58
C GLU A 162 28.01 -17.65 -3.68
N GLY A 163 26.92 -16.95 -3.33
CA GLY A 163 25.90 -16.51 -4.29
C GLY A 163 26.47 -15.58 -5.37
N GLN A 164 27.25 -14.56 -4.97
CA GLN A 164 27.90 -13.65 -5.91
C GLN A 164 28.95 -14.38 -6.78
N GLY A 165 29.70 -15.32 -6.21
CA GLY A 165 30.63 -16.16 -6.96
C GLY A 165 29.94 -16.99 -8.05
N ARG A 166 28.76 -17.54 -7.75
CA ARG A 166 27.93 -18.25 -8.75
C ARG A 166 27.46 -17.31 -9.86
N ASP A 167 26.92 -16.14 -9.50
CA ASP A 167 26.43 -15.16 -10.47
C ASP A 167 27.53 -14.75 -11.46
N LEU A 168 28.73 -14.44 -10.96
CA LEU A 168 29.89 -14.13 -11.80
C LEU A 168 30.29 -15.30 -12.71
N SER A 169 30.20 -16.53 -12.22
CA SER A 169 30.51 -17.72 -13.03
C SER A 169 29.52 -17.94 -14.17
N PHE A 170 28.24 -17.58 -13.98
CA PHE A 170 27.17 -17.81 -14.94
C PHE A 170 27.31 -16.96 -16.20
N SER A 171 27.88 -15.76 -16.10
CA SER A 171 28.13 -14.87 -17.24
C SER A 171 29.01 -15.50 -18.34
N SER A 172 29.80 -16.53 -18.00
CA SER A 172 30.66 -17.25 -18.93
C SER A 172 30.12 -18.63 -19.37
N ARG A 173 28.97 -19.05 -18.83
CA ARG A 173 28.41 -20.39 -19.00
C ARG A 173 27.11 -20.38 -19.80
N ASP A 174 26.99 -21.35 -20.70
CA ASP A 174 25.78 -21.56 -21.51
C ASP A 174 24.78 -22.54 -20.87
N ASP A 175 25.22 -23.32 -19.88
CA ASP A 175 24.55 -24.51 -19.37
C ASP A 175 24.05 -24.36 -17.92
N VAL A 176 23.60 -23.17 -17.54
CA VAL A 176 23.12 -22.89 -16.18
C VAL A 176 21.71 -23.46 -15.99
N SER A 177 21.58 -24.40 -15.06
CA SER A 177 20.31 -25.02 -14.68
C SER A 177 19.43 -24.10 -13.82
N VAL A 178 18.13 -24.41 -13.76
CA VAL A 178 17.19 -23.70 -12.88
C VAL A 178 17.60 -23.84 -11.41
N GLU A 179 18.07 -25.02 -11.01
CA GLU A 179 18.55 -25.32 -9.68
C GLU A 179 19.77 -24.48 -9.30
N GLU A 180 20.71 -24.29 -10.23
CA GLU A 180 21.87 -23.41 -10.05
C GLU A 180 21.44 -21.94 -9.91
N CYS A 181 20.50 -21.47 -10.73
CA CYS A 181 19.94 -20.11 -10.61
C CYS A 181 19.24 -19.90 -9.26
N LEU A 182 18.46 -20.88 -8.79
CA LEU A 182 17.81 -20.82 -7.48
C LEU A 182 18.84 -20.81 -6.35
N ALA A 183 19.90 -21.62 -6.43
CA ALA A 183 20.98 -21.64 -5.44
C ALA A 183 21.80 -20.34 -5.43
N MET A 184 21.93 -19.68 -6.58
CA MET A 184 22.52 -18.34 -6.68
C MET A 184 21.63 -17.28 -6.03
N ALA A 185 20.34 -17.23 -6.41
CA ALA A 185 19.37 -16.29 -5.85
C ALA A 185 19.20 -16.44 -4.34
N ASP A 186 19.24 -17.69 -3.87
CA ASP A 186 19.19 -18.01 -2.45
C ASP A 186 20.39 -17.42 -1.68
N GLY A 187 21.62 -17.60 -2.18
CA GLY A 187 22.81 -17.01 -1.56
C GLY A 187 22.86 -15.48 -1.70
N LYS A 188 22.73 -14.96 -2.92
CA LYS A 188 22.94 -13.53 -3.24
C LYS A 188 21.86 -12.62 -2.63
N THR A 189 20.59 -13.06 -2.65
CA THR A 189 19.47 -12.22 -2.23
C THR A 189 18.84 -12.71 -0.93
N SER A 190 18.60 -14.02 -0.82
CA SER A 190 17.77 -14.58 0.25
C SER A 190 18.50 -14.71 1.58
N ALA A 191 19.81 -14.99 1.56
CA ALA A 191 20.62 -15.12 2.76
C ALA A 191 20.58 -13.86 3.63
N LEU A 192 20.67 -12.66 3.04
CA LEU A 192 20.65 -11.42 3.80
C LEU A 192 19.25 -11.09 4.36
N LEU A 193 18.18 -11.44 3.65
CA LEU A 193 16.80 -11.30 4.16
C LEU A 193 16.53 -12.28 5.30
N ALA A 194 16.98 -13.52 5.17
CA ALA A 194 16.94 -14.52 6.23
C ALA A 194 17.71 -14.05 7.48
N CYS A 195 18.90 -13.47 7.28
CA CYS A 195 19.71 -12.88 8.34
C CYS A 195 18.99 -11.71 9.03
N ALA A 196 18.34 -10.84 8.26
CA ALA A 196 17.59 -9.70 8.79
C ALA A 196 16.49 -10.17 9.74
N CYS A 197 15.71 -11.17 9.32
CA CYS A 197 14.64 -11.73 10.13
C CYS A 197 15.16 -12.48 11.37
N GLU A 198 16.22 -13.27 11.23
CA GLU A 198 16.85 -14.00 12.34
C GLU A 198 17.44 -13.06 13.39
N LEU A 199 18.19 -12.05 12.98
CA LEU A 199 18.76 -11.05 13.88
C LEU A 199 17.67 -10.23 14.57
N GLY A 200 16.65 -9.81 13.83
CA GLY A 200 15.51 -9.11 14.40
C GLY A 200 14.83 -9.92 15.51
N ALA A 201 14.56 -11.20 15.25
CA ALA A 201 13.96 -12.10 16.23
C ALA A 201 14.85 -12.26 17.48
N LEU A 202 16.16 -12.46 17.31
CA LEU A 202 17.08 -12.61 18.44
C LEU A 202 17.17 -11.33 19.28
N SER A 203 17.27 -10.17 18.62
CA SER A 203 17.26 -8.86 19.25
C SER A 203 15.94 -8.55 19.98
N GLY A 204 14.82 -9.03 19.43
CA GLY A 204 13.49 -8.90 20.03
C GLY A 204 13.25 -9.80 21.24
N GLY A 205 14.20 -10.66 21.60
CA GLY A 205 14.07 -11.62 22.70
C GLY A 205 13.31 -12.90 22.32
N GLY A 206 13.20 -13.21 21.03
CA GLY A 206 12.57 -14.42 20.53
C GLY A 206 13.34 -15.68 20.92
N THR A 207 12.62 -16.80 20.98
CA THR A 207 13.21 -18.14 21.17
C THR A 207 14.05 -18.56 19.96
N THR A 208 14.87 -19.59 20.13
CA THR A 208 15.68 -20.15 19.03
C THR A 208 14.77 -20.69 17.92
N GLU A 209 13.63 -21.27 18.29
CA GLU A 209 12.63 -21.81 17.39
C GLU A 209 11.95 -20.69 16.59
N GLN A 210 11.59 -19.58 17.23
CA GLN A 210 11.03 -18.40 16.56
C GLN A 210 12.03 -17.75 15.62
N ALA A 211 13.28 -17.57 16.06
CA ALA A 211 14.35 -17.04 15.22
C ALA A 211 14.60 -17.94 14.00
N ALA A 212 14.61 -19.25 14.17
CA ALA A 212 14.75 -20.21 13.07
C ALA A 212 13.54 -20.20 12.11
N ALA A 213 12.31 -20.01 12.63
CA ALA A 213 11.11 -19.86 11.80
C ALA A 213 11.16 -18.57 10.99
N LEU A 214 11.50 -17.44 11.61
CA LEU A 214 11.64 -16.15 10.94
C LEU A 214 12.80 -16.11 9.94
N ARG A 215 13.90 -16.82 10.22
CA ARG A 215 14.96 -17.06 9.22
C ARG A 215 14.40 -17.74 7.97
N ARG A 216 13.64 -18.83 8.12
CA ARG A 216 13.05 -19.56 6.99
C ARG A 216 12.03 -18.70 6.24
N PHE A 217 11.21 -17.93 6.95
CA PHE A 217 10.35 -16.91 6.37
C PHE A 217 11.13 -15.94 5.48
N GLY A 218 12.18 -15.30 6.02
CA GLY A 218 13.01 -14.35 5.28
C GLY A 218 13.71 -14.97 4.06
N ARG A 219 14.13 -16.23 4.16
CA ARG A 219 14.76 -16.97 3.05
C ARG A 219 13.78 -17.25 1.91
N HIS A 220 12.59 -17.75 2.21
CA HIS A 220 11.56 -17.98 1.18
C HIS A 220 11.07 -16.66 0.56
N LEU A 221 10.88 -15.62 1.38
CA LEU A 221 10.55 -14.28 0.91
C LEU A 221 11.63 -13.74 -0.05
N GLY A 222 12.91 -13.99 0.23
CA GLY A 222 14.01 -13.58 -0.64
C GLY A 222 14.01 -14.25 -2.01
N ILE A 223 13.66 -15.54 -2.07
CA ILE A 223 13.55 -16.25 -3.35
C ILE A 223 12.37 -15.69 -4.15
N ALA A 224 11.22 -15.49 -3.52
CA ALA A 224 10.07 -14.85 -4.16
C ALA A 224 10.40 -13.44 -4.65
N PHE A 225 11.13 -12.65 -3.84
CA PHE A 225 11.57 -11.31 -4.22
C PHE A 225 12.46 -11.34 -5.47
N GLN A 226 13.43 -12.27 -5.54
CA GLN A 226 14.29 -12.39 -6.72
C GLN A 226 13.52 -12.84 -7.96
N LEU A 227 12.61 -13.80 -7.84
CA LEU A 227 11.75 -14.22 -8.96
C LEU A 227 10.93 -13.05 -9.52
N VAL A 228 10.38 -12.20 -8.64
CA VAL A 228 9.66 -10.99 -9.06
C VAL A 228 10.60 -9.96 -9.68
N ASP A 229 11.81 -9.77 -9.14
CA ASP A 229 12.82 -8.86 -9.72
C ASP A 229 13.23 -9.32 -11.13
N ASP A 230 13.47 -10.61 -11.34
CA ASP A 230 13.79 -11.21 -12.64
C ASP A 230 12.63 -11.06 -13.65
N LEU A 231 11.38 -11.23 -13.21
CA LEU A 231 10.21 -10.97 -14.03
C LEU A 231 10.13 -9.48 -14.45
N LEU A 232 10.43 -8.56 -13.53
CA LEU A 232 10.45 -7.13 -13.80
C LEU A 232 11.65 -6.72 -14.66
N GLY A 233 12.78 -7.41 -14.56
CA GLY A 233 13.98 -7.17 -15.36
C GLY A 233 13.78 -7.44 -16.86
N ILE A 234 12.84 -8.35 -17.19
CA ILE A 234 12.45 -8.66 -18.57
C ILE A 234 11.21 -7.85 -18.96
N TRP A 235 10.08 -8.02 -18.28
CA TRP A 235 8.76 -7.48 -18.71
C TRP A 235 8.29 -6.26 -17.93
N GLY A 236 9.12 -5.71 -17.04
CA GLY A 236 8.75 -4.57 -16.20
C GLY A 236 8.66 -3.25 -16.98
N ASP A 237 7.69 -2.43 -16.60
CA ASP A 237 7.49 -1.10 -17.17
C ASP A 237 8.64 -0.15 -16.74
N PRO A 238 9.35 0.52 -17.66
CA PRO A 238 10.43 1.45 -17.33
C PRO A 238 10.00 2.59 -16.42
N ALA A 239 8.73 3.00 -16.46
CA ALA A 239 8.18 4.02 -15.57
C ALA A 239 8.11 3.55 -14.10
N VAL A 240 8.10 2.24 -13.86
CA VAL A 240 8.04 1.61 -12.54
C VAL A 240 9.41 1.10 -12.09
N THR A 241 10.17 0.48 -13.00
CA THR A 241 11.46 -0.14 -12.68
C THR A 241 12.62 0.85 -12.72
N GLY A 242 12.47 1.98 -13.44
CA GLY A 242 13.56 2.89 -13.75
C GLY A 242 14.61 2.29 -14.70
N LYS A 243 14.39 1.08 -15.21
CA LYS A 243 15.29 0.38 -16.14
C LYS A 243 14.58 0.19 -17.49
N PRO A 244 15.31 0.17 -18.62
CA PRO A 244 14.72 -0.20 -19.90
C PRO A 244 14.06 -1.59 -19.85
N VAL A 245 12.99 -1.81 -20.61
CA VAL A 245 12.43 -3.16 -20.80
C VAL A 245 13.52 -4.07 -21.36
N LEU A 246 13.44 -5.36 -21.03
CA LEU A 246 14.39 -6.39 -21.49
C LEU A 246 15.82 -6.14 -20.96
N SER A 247 15.97 -5.41 -19.85
CA SER A 247 17.29 -5.09 -19.28
C SER A 247 18.13 -6.34 -18.98
N ASP A 248 17.51 -7.37 -18.40
CA ASP A 248 18.22 -8.62 -18.09
C ASP A 248 18.64 -9.38 -19.34
N LEU A 249 17.78 -9.41 -20.37
CA LEU A 249 18.11 -10.03 -21.66
C LEU A 249 19.24 -9.29 -22.36
N ARG A 250 19.23 -7.96 -22.32
CA ARG A 250 20.27 -7.10 -22.92
C ARG A 250 21.63 -7.34 -22.27
N SER A 251 21.65 -7.58 -20.95
CA SER A 251 22.85 -7.95 -20.21
C SER A 251 23.17 -9.46 -20.26
N ARG A 252 22.43 -10.26 -21.03
CA ARG A 252 22.55 -11.74 -21.11
C ARG A 252 22.49 -12.44 -19.75
N ARG A 253 21.80 -11.82 -18.79
CA ARG A 253 21.68 -12.34 -17.42
C ARG A 253 20.86 -13.62 -17.46
N LYS A 254 21.37 -14.71 -16.88
CA LYS A 254 20.68 -16.00 -16.76
C LYS A 254 19.65 -15.95 -15.62
N SER A 255 18.67 -15.06 -15.76
CA SER A 255 17.58 -14.91 -14.78
C SER A 255 16.68 -16.15 -14.75
N LEU A 256 15.96 -16.34 -13.65
CA LEU A 256 15.16 -17.53 -13.39
C LEU A 256 14.11 -17.84 -14.49
N PRO A 257 13.37 -16.87 -15.05
CA PRO A 257 12.48 -17.12 -16.18
C PRO A 257 13.22 -17.62 -17.42
N VAL A 258 14.43 -17.11 -17.68
CA VAL A 258 15.26 -17.51 -18.82
C VAL A 258 15.81 -18.91 -18.62
N ALA A 259 16.33 -19.24 -17.44
CA ALA A 259 16.83 -20.58 -17.13
C ALA A 259 15.72 -21.65 -17.28
N ALA A 260 14.51 -21.35 -16.80
CA ALA A 260 13.36 -22.25 -16.93
C ALA A 260 12.94 -22.46 -18.40
N ALA A 261 12.97 -21.40 -19.21
CA ALA A 261 12.71 -21.51 -20.64
C ALA A 261 13.82 -22.26 -21.38
N LEU A 262 15.10 -22.02 -21.06
CA LEU A 262 16.24 -22.71 -21.68
C LEU A 262 16.23 -24.22 -21.42
N ALA A 263 15.71 -24.65 -20.27
CA ALA A 263 15.57 -26.07 -19.93
C ALA A 263 14.57 -26.81 -20.86
N THR A 264 13.65 -26.08 -21.50
CA THR A 264 12.57 -26.67 -22.30
C THR A 264 12.56 -26.23 -23.76
N CYS A 265 13.36 -25.23 -24.14
CA CYS A 265 13.38 -24.63 -25.48
C CYS A 265 14.81 -24.53 -26.05
N PRO A 266 15.27 -25.51 -26.84
CA PRO A 266 16.60 -25.49 -27.46
C PRO A 266 16.82 -24.32 -28.44
N GLU A 267 15.76 -23.88 -29.12
CA GLU A 267 15.78 -22.73 -30.05
C GLU A 267 16.17 -21.43 -29.34
N LEU A 268 15.72 -21.26 -28.10
CA LEU A 268 16.10 -20.12 -27.25
C LEU A 268 17.61 -20.10 -26.98
N ALA A 269 18.23 -21.27 -26.78
CA ALA A 269 19.66 -21.35 -26.49
C ALA A 269 20.53 -20.90 -27.68
N GLU A 270 20.11 -21.19 -28.92
CA GLU A 270 20.83 -20.70 -30.11
C GLU A 270 20.68 -19.19 -30.26
N LEU A 271 19.47 -18.66 -30.08
CA LEU A 271 19.19 -17.24 -30.19
C LEU A 271 19.92 -16.41 -29.12
N TYR A 272 20.01 -16.93 -27.89
CA TYR A 272 20.68 -16.28 -26.77
C TYR A 272 22.21 -16.17 -26.94
N ARG A 273 22.83 -17.02 -27.77
CA ARG A 273 24.26 -16.92 -28.13
C ARG A 273 24.53 -15.89 -29.21
N GLY A 274 23.58 -15.70 -30.14
CA GLY A 274 23.70 -14.80 -31.29
C GLY A 274 23.80 -13.31 -30.93
N PRO A 275 23.98 -12.42 -31.92
CA PRO A 275 23.91 -10.99 -31.71
C PRO A 275 22.53 -10.57 -31.19
N LEU A 276 22.50 -9.56 -30.31
CA LEU A 276 21.28 -9.06 -29.68
C LEU A 276 21.04 -7.62 -30.13
N ASP A 277 20.10 -7.43 -31.06
CA ASP A 277 19.43 -6.16 -31.32
C ASP A 277 18.03 -6.13 -30.66
N GLU A 278 17.36 -4.99 -30.70
CA GLU A 278 16.02 -4.82 -30.10
C GLU A 278 14.98 -5.81 -30.63
N ARG A 279 15.08 -6.23 -31.90
CA ARG A 279 14.18 -7.24 -32.47
C ARG A 279 14.47 -8.61 -31.89
N GLN A 280 15.74 -9.02 -31.80
CA GLN A 280 16.08 -10.32 -31.18
C GLN A 280 15.76 -10.33 -29.69
N LEU A 281 15.93 -9.22 -28.96
CA LEU A 281 15.54 -9.12 -27.56
C LEU A 281 14.03 -9.35 -27.36
N ALA A 282 13.19 -8.74 -28.21
CA ALA A 282 11.75 -8.96 -28.18
C ALA A 282 11.40 -10.42 -28.53
N GLU A 283 12.05 -11.00 -29.54
CA GLU A 283 11.85 -12.40 -29.93
C GLU A 283 12.26 -13.39 -28.82
N ILE A 284 13.36 -13.13 -28.11
CA ILE A 284 13.80 -13.89 -26.94
C ILE A 284 12.76 -13.78 -25.82
N ALA A 285 12.26 -12.58 -25.52
CA ALA A 285 11.25 -12.39 -24.49
C ALA A 285 9.96 -13.17 -24.78
N ASP A 286 9.50 -13.13 -26.04
CA ASP A 286 8.35 -13.90 -26.51
C ASP A 286 8.61 -15.41 -26.44
N LEU A 287 9.81 -15.87 -26.81
CA LEU A 287 10.18 -17.28 -26.71
C LEU A 287 10.24 -17.75 -25.25
N VAL A 288 10.79 -16.94 -24.34
CA VAL A 288 10.79 -17.23 -22.91
C VAL A 288 9.37 -17.35 -22.36
N ASP A 289 8.45 -16.47 -22.79
CA ASP A 289 7.05 -16.52 -22.38
C ASP A 289 6.36 -17.78 -22.94
N ARG A 290 6.49 -18.04 -24.25
CA ARG A 290 5.91 -19.23 -24.92
C ARG A 290 6.45 -20.56 -24.40
N ALA A 291 7.73 -20.61 -24.02
CA ALA A 291 8.35 -21.78 -23.39
C ALA A 291 7.90 -21.97 -21.93
N GLY A 292 7.08 -21.06 -21.39
CA GLY A 292 6.52 -21.15 -20.05
C GLY A 292 7.43 -20.59 -18.95
N GLY A 293 8.56 -19.96 -19.28
CA GLY A 293 9.50 -19.40 -18.30
C GLY A 293 8.87 -18.33 -17.41
N ARG A 294 8.04 -17.46 -18.00
CA ARG A 294 7.31 -16.41 -17.28
C ARG A 294 6.25 -16.99 -16.33
N ALA A 295 5.45 -17.95 -16.82
CA ALA A 295 4.41 -18.62 -16.04
C ALA A 295 5.03 -19.43 -14.89
N TRP A 296 6.12 -20.15 -15.16
CA TRP A 296 6.86 -20.91 -14.15
C TRP A 296 7.40 -19.99 -13.05
N ALA A 297 8.07 -18.89 -13.41
CA ALA A 297 8.64 -17.97 -12.42
C ALA A 297 7.56 -17.31 -11.55
N ARG A 298 6.38 -17.00 -12.11
CA ARG A 298 5.23 -16.52 -11.33
C ARG A 298 4.74 -17.57 -10.34
N ALA A 299 4.48 -18.78 -10.81
CA ALA A 299 3.98 -19.87 -9.96
C ALA A 299 4.99 -20.22 -8.83
N GLU A 300 6.28 -20.18 -9.15
CA GLU A 300 7.34 -20.43 -8.18
C GLU A 300 7.45 -19.30 -7.15
N ALA A 301 7.26 -18.03 -7.56
CA ALA A 301 7.22 -16.91 -6.63
C ALA A 301 6.05 -17.07 -5.65
N ASP A 302 4.85 -17.41 -6.16
CA ASP A 302 3.65 -17.63 -5.34
C ASP A 302 3.85 -18.80 -4.36
N ARG A 303 4.49 -19.90 -4.81
CA ARG A 303 4.85 -21.04 -3.95
C ARG A 303 5.79 -20.62 -2.82
N HIS A 304 6.79 -19.79 -3.11
CA HIS A 304 7.72 -19.29 -2.10
C HIS A 304 7.06 -18.30 -1.14
N VAL A 305 6.11 -17.48 -1.60
CA VAL A 305 5.30 -16.63 -0.71
C VAL A 305 4.47 -17.49 0.25
N ALA A 306 3.79 -18.52 -0.24
CA ALA A 306 3.02 -19.43 0.61
C ALA A 306 3.89 -20.09 1.68
N LEU A 307 5.07 -20.62 1.31
CA LEU A 307 6.02 -21.20 2.26
C LEU A 307 6.56 -20.18 3.27
N ALA A 308 6.78 -18.94 2.84
CA ALA A 308 7.15 -17.87 3.76
C ALA A 308 6.05 -17.66 4.80
N LEU A 309 4.79 -17.52 4.37
CA LEU A 309 3.65 -17.31 5.27
C LEU A 309 3.45 -18.48 6.25
N ASP A 310 3.66 -19.73 5.82
CA ASP A 310 3.62 -20.90 6.71
C ASP A 310 4.68 -20.80 7.82
N HIS A 311 5.90 -20.36 7.48
CA HIS A 311 6.96 -20.15 8.46
C HIS A 311 6.71 -18.96 9.37
N LEU A 312 6.08 -17.89 8.86
CA LEU A 312 5.64 -16.77 9.69
C LEU A 312 4.58 -17.21 10.69
N ALA A 313 3.60 -18.02 10.27
CA ALA A 313 2.60 -18.58 11.18
C ALA A 313 3.25 -19.49 12.24
N ALA A 314 4.23 -20.31 11.85
CA ALA A 314 4.99 -21.16 12.78
C ALA A 314 5.85 -20.37 13.79
N ALA A 315 6.22 -19.12 13.48
CA ALA A 315 6.90 -18.24 14.42
C ALA A 315 5.99 -17.72 15.54
N GLN A 316 4.66 -17.95 15.44
CA GLN A 316 3.66 -17.53 16.42
C GLN A 316 3.83 -16.05 16.79
N PRO A 317 3.72 -15.13 15.82
CA PRO A 317 3.94 -13.72 16.08
C PRO A 317 3.00 -13.25 17.18
N VAL A 318 3.55 -12.56 18.17
CA VAL A 318 2.81 -12.02 19.29
C VAL A 318 1.87 -10.95 18.74
N ALA A 319 0.57 -11.12 19.00
CA ALA A 319 -0.39 -10.04 18.74
C ALA A 319 0.10 -8.80 19.47
N ARG A 320 0.28 -7.69 18.74
CA ARG A 320 0.72 -6.42 19.31
C ARG A 320 -0.16 -6.14 20.52
N ARG A 321 0.44 -6.07 21.71
CA ARG A 321 -0.30 -5.57 22.87
C ARG A 321 -0.67 -4.15 22.47
N GLY A 322 -1.96 -3.87 22.30
CA GLY A 322 -2.45 -2.50 22.30
C GLY A 322 -1.75 -1.78 23.45
N ARG A 323 -1.35 -0.52 23.25
CA ARG A 323 -0.63 0.29 24.25
C ARG A 323 -1.50 0.59 25.49
N ALA A 324 -2.24 -0.37 26.00
CA ALA A 324 -2.90 -0.33 27.28
C ALA A 324 -1.90 -0.68 28.41
N ALA A 325 -1.83 0.22 29.39
CA ALA A 325 -1.30 0.01 30.75
C ALA A 325 0.23 0.02 30.95
N GLY A 326 0.94 1.04 30.44
CA GLY A 326 2.38 1.22 30.70
C GLY A 326 2.88 2.63 31.06
N ARG A 327 2.01 3.66 31.10
CA ARG A 327 2.36 5.01 31.56
C ARG A 327 1.50 5.44 32.75
N SER A 328 1.62 4.73 33.86
CA SER A 328 1.39 5.31 35.18
C SER A 328 2.69 6.02 35.62
N GLY A 329 2.97 7.15 34.99
CA GLY A 329 4.19 7.92 35.21
C GLY A 329 4.06 9.27 34.53
N ASP A 330 3.57 10.23 35.32
CA ASP A 330 3.48 11.66 35.00
C ASP A 330 2.47 12.09 33.92
N ALA A 331 1.23 12.28 34.36
CA ALA A 331 0.17 12.98 33.62
C ALA A 331 0.43 14.51 33.55
N GLY A 332 1.67 14.93 33.30
CA GLY A 332 2.13 16.31 33.31
C GLY A 332 2.23 16.98 31.93
N HIS A 333 2.02 16.24 30.84
CA HIS A 333 1.88 16.76 29.47
C HIS A 333 0.71 16.06 28.78
N ARG A 334 -0.50 16.18 29.36
CA ARG A 334 -1.72 15.95 28.61
C ARG A 334 -2.06 17.27 27.93
N THR A 335 -1.96 17.32 26.60
CA THR A 335 -2.58 18.39 25.82
C THR A 335 -4.03 18.48 26.24
N GLN A 336 -4.41 19.61 26.81
CA GLN A 336 -5.82 19.96 27.03
C GLN A 336 -6.55 19.86 25.68
N PRO A 337 -7.84 19.49 25.65
CA PRO A 337 -8.64 19.65 24.44
C PRO A 337 -8.46 21.09 23.94
N LEU A 338 -8.01 21.24 22.71
CA LEU A 338 -7.78 22.55 22.11
C LEU A 338 -9.13 23.27 22.05
N GLY A 339 -9.21 24.48 22.62
CA GLY A 339 -10.38 25.33 22.40
C GLY A 339 -10.44 25.71 20.92
N ALA A 340 -11.64 26.00 20.39
CA ALA A 340 -11.87 26.39 19.00
C ALA A 340 -10.94 27.53 18.50
N ASN A 341 -10.37 28.34 19.41
CA ASN A 341 -9.44 29.44 19.12
C ASN A 341 -7.94 29.08 19.12
N THR A 342 -7.57 27.79 19.20
CA THR A 342 -6.15 27.33 19.23
C THR A 342 -5.78 26.40 18.06
N LEU A 343 -6.68 26.22 17.10
CA LEU A 343 -6.45 25.37 15.93
C LEU A 343 -5.75 26.17 14.83
N PRO A 344 -4.69 25.61 14.20
CA PRO A 344 -3.96 26.29 13.12
C PRO A 344 -4.83 26.40 11.86
N HIS A 345 -4.58 27.42 11.04
CA HIS A 345 -5.26 27.57 9.75
C HIS A 345 -4.89 26.40 8.82
N ILE A 346 -5.84 25.51 8.53
CA ILE A 346 -5.67 24.41 7.59
C ILE A 346 -5.80 24.97 6.16
N ASP A 347 -4.74 24.84 5.35
CA ASP A 347 -4.79 25.16 3.93
C ASP A 347 -5.40 23.98 3.17
N HIS A 348 -6.62 24.17 2.67
CA HIS A 348 -7.37 23.20 1.87
C HIS A 348 -7.03 23.28 0.36
N GLY A 349 -5.97 23.99 -0.05
CA GLY A 349 -5.46 24.00 -1.43
C GLY A 349 -4.79 22.67 -1.79
N VAL A 350 -5.59 21.67 -2.18
CA VAL A 350 -5.18 20.26 -2.10
C VAL A 350 -4.54 19.70 -3.39
N PHE A 351 -4.77 20.28 -4.57
CA PHE A 351 -4.50 19.60 -5.84
C PHE A 351 -3.28 20.10 -6.61
N LEU A 352 -2.61 19.17 -7.28
CA LEU A 352 -1.51 19.49 -8.19
C LEU A 352 -2.00 20.16 -9.48
N PRO A 353 -1.22 21.05 -10.11
CA PRO A 353 -1.56 21.61 -11.42
C PRO A 353 -1.81 20.52 -12.47
N GLY A 354 -2.93 20.61 -13.21
CA GLY A 354 -3.35 19.61 -14.20
C GLY A 354 -4.16 18.44 -13.62
N PHE A 355 -4.31 18.40 -12.30
CA PHE A 355 -5.21 17.50 -11.59
C PHE A 355 -6.51 18.28 -11.32
N HIS A 356 -7.31 18.44 -12.38
CA HIS A 356 -8.48 19.32 -12.35
C HIS A 356 -9.49 18.86 -11.30
N GLU A 357 -9.84 19.77 -10.39
CA GLU A 357 -11.15 19.82 -9.75
C GLU A 357 -12.22 19.66 -10.84
N PRO A 358 -13.36 18.99 -10.58
CA PRO A 358 -14.49 19.03 -11.51
C PRO A 358 -14.72 20.50 -11.86
N PRO A 359 -14.79 20.89 -13.15
CA PRO A 359 -15.00 22.29 -13.50
C PRO A 359 -16.23 22.76 -12.72
N GLY A 360 -16.05 23.76 -11.85
CA GLY A 360 -17.00 24.16 -10.79
C GLY A 360 -18.41 24.55 -11.25
N ASP A 361 -18.70 24.42 -12.55
CA ASP A 361 -19.97 24.70 -13.20
C ASP A 361 -20.68 23.45 -13.77
N VAL A 362 -20.12 22.24 -13.65
CA VAL A 362 -20.66 21.03 -14.31
C VAL A 362 -21.14 19.99 -13.28
N VAL A 363 -22.15 20.36 -12.49
CA VAL A 363 -22.99 19.39 -11.80
C VAL A 363 -24.02 18.87 -12.79
N ASN A 364 -24.24 17.56 -12.85
CA ASN A 364 -25.25 16.96 -13.73
C ASN A 364 -26.62 17.67 -13.56
N PRO A 365 -27.25 18.18 -14.63
CA PRO A 365 -28.49 18.96 -14.53
C PRO A 365 -29.69 18.13 -14.03
N LEU A 366 -29.58 16.80 -14.04
CA LEU A 366 -30.58 15.88 -13.51
C LEU A 366 -30.49 15.69 -11.99
N THR A 367 -29.45 16.23 -11.33
CA THR A 367 -29.21 16.09 -9.88
C THR A 367 -30.44 16.43 -9.03
N PRO A 368 -31.15 17.56 -9.25
CA PRO A 368 -32.34 17.87 -8.45
C PRO A 368 -33.46 16.83 -8.60
N LEU A 369 -33.65 16.27 -9.80
CA LEU A 369 -34.66 15.23 -10.04
C LEU A 369 -34.25 13.90 -9.38
N ALA A 370 -32.98 13.52 -9.51
CA ALA A 370 -32.45 12.31 -8.89
C ALA A 370 -32.52 12.38 -7.35
N LEU A 371 -32.27 13.57 -6.80
CA LEU A 371 -32.38 13.85 -5.36
C LEU A 371 -33.79 13.59 -4.83
N GLU A 372 -34.83 14.08 -5.52
CA GLU A 372 -36.22 13.85 -5.09
C GLU A 372 -36.63 12.38 -5.10
N GLU A 373 -36.16 11.61 -6.10
CA GLU A 373 -36.40 10.17 -6.16
C GLU A 373 -35.67 9.42 -5.04
N ALA A 374 -34.42 9.77 -4.76
CA ALA A 374 -33.63 9.16 -3.68
C ALA A 374 -34.19 9.48 -2.30
N VAL A 375 -34.65 10.71 -2.05
CA VAL A 375 -35.33 11.07 -0.80
C VAL A 375 -36.66 10.31 -0.64
N ARG A 376 -37.42 10.14 -1.72
CA ARG A 376 -38.64 9.33 -1.67
C ARG A 376 -38.35 7.87 -1.34
N TRP A 377 -37.27 7.33 -1.91
CA TRP A 377 -36.80 5.98 -1.64
C TRP A 377 -36.43 5.79 -0.15
N THR A 378 -35.68 6.72 0.45
CA THR A 378 -35.34 6.63 1.89
C THR A 378 -36.58 6.72 2.79
N ARG A 379 -37.59 7.52 2.43
CA ARG A 379 -38.88 7.59 3.14
C ARG A 379 -39.66 6.27 3.05
N GLN A 380 -39.70 5.65 1.87
CA GLN A 380 -40.43 4.41 1.64
C GLN A 380 -39.85 3.23 2.44
N LEU A 381 -38.53 3.19 2.56
CA LEU A 381 -37.82 2.15 3.33
C LEU A 381 -37.84 2.42 4.83
N GLY A 382 -38.21 3.62 5.26
CA GLY A 382 -38.18 4.03 6.67
C GLY A 382 -36.81 4.49 7.17
N ILE A 383 -35.76 4.51 6.33
CA ILE A 383 -34.44 5.08 6.65
C ILE A 383 -34.61 6.54 7.12
N VAL A 384 -35.46 7.29 6.44
CA VAL A 384 -35.88 8.65 6.83
C VAL A 384 -37.31 8.57 7.36
N ALA A 385 -37.47 8.64 8.68
CA ALA A 385 -38.79 8.46 9.31
C ALA A 385 -39.61 9.77 9.45
N THR A 386 -38.97 10.93 9.58
CA THR A 386 -39.68 12.20 9.91
C THR A 386 -39.28 13.36 8.99
N ASP A 387 -40.11 14.41 8.95
CA ASP A 387 -39.82 15.64 8.19
C ASP A 387 -38.55 16.35 8.68
N ALA A 388 -38.23 16.19 9.96
CA ALA A 388 -36.96 16.69 10.51
C ALA A 388 -35.77 15.92 9.93
N HIS A 389 -35.86 14.58 9.83
CA HIS A 389 -34.82 13.74 9.25
C HIS A 389 -34.59 14.08 7.77
N GLU A 390 -35.67 14.30 7.02
CA GLU A 390 -35.58 14.69 5.61
C GLU A 390 -34.93 16.08 5.46
N LYS A 391 -35.35 17.06 6.27
CA LYS A 391 -34.76 18.39 6.25
C LYS A 391 -33.25 18.34 6.51
N GLN A 392 -32.83 17.48 7.43
CA GLN A 392 -31.43 17.26 7.76
C GLN A 392 -30.67 16.55 6.63
N LEU A 393 -31.22 15.48 6.05
CA LEU A 393 -30.62 14.82 4.89
C LEU A 393 -30.40 15.81 3.73
N ARG A 394 -31.38 16.68 3.47
CA ARG A 394 -31.28 17.71 2.42
C ARG A 394 -30.24 18.77 2.74
N SER A 395 -29.97 19.08 4.02
CA SER A 395 -28.93 20.03 4.41
C SER A 395 -27.51 19.47 4.29
N PHE A 396 -27.36 18.16 4.07
CA PHE A 396 -26.07 17.57 3.76
C PHE A 396 -25.67 17.77 2.30
N ASP A 397 -26.57 18.15 1.39
CA ASP A 397 -26.26 18.40 -0.03
C ASP A 397 -25.46 17.27 -0.72
N LEU A 398 -25.70 16.00 -0.35
CA LEU A 398 -24.92 14.86 -0.86
C LEU A 398 -25.11 14.63 -2.36
N GLY A 399 -26.21 15.12 -2.94
CA GLY A 399 -26.49 15.02 -4.37
C GLY A 399 -25.42 15.71 -5.22
N THR A 400 -24.83 16.80 -4.72
CA THR A 400 -23.72 17.51 -5.36
C THR A 400 -22.51 16.61 -5.57
N ILE A 401 -22.21 15.69 -4.64
CA ILE A 401 -21.08 14.77 -4.77
C ILE A 401 -21.27 13.86 -5.99
N THR A 402 -22.42 13.19 -6.06
CA THR A 402 -22.72 12.26 -7.16
C THR A 402 -22.97 12.97 -8.48
N GLY A 403 -23.59 14.16 -8.46
CA GLY A 403 -23.84 14.97 -9.65
C GLY A 403 -22.58 15.54 -10.28
N ALA A 404 -21.60 15.96 -9.47
CA ALA A 404 -20.28 16.39 -9.95
C ALA A 404 -19.39 15.20 -10.33
N GLY A 405 -19.49 14.08 -9.61
CA GLY A 405 -18.72 12.87 -9.90
C GLY A 405 -19.20 12.08 -11.13
N MET A 406 -20.46 12.29 -11.55
CA MET A 406 -21.09 11.60 -12.67
C MET A 406 -21.82 12.58 -13.61
N PRO A 407 -21.09 13.50 -14.27
CA PRO A 407 -21.67 14.60 -15.04
C PRO A 407 -22.51 14.14 -16.25
N ASP A 408 -22.18 12.98 -16.81
CA ASP A 408 -22.82 12.44 -18.02
C ASP A 408 -23.80 11.28 -17.74
N ALA A 409 -24.07 10.97 -16.47
CA ALA A 409 -24.98 9.89 -16.09
C ALA A 409 -26.43 10.21 -16.47
N ASP A 410 -27.19 9.20 -16.89
CA ASP A 410 -28.62 9.34 -17.07
C ASP A 410 -29.37 9.41 -15.73
N LEU A 411 -30.67 9.71 -15.77
CA LEU A 411 -31.47 9.86 -14.55
C LEU A 411 -31.48 8.59 -13.70
N GLY A 412 -31.59 7.39 -14.30
CA GLY A 412 -31.65 6.14 -13.55
C GLY A 412 -30.32 5.84 -12.85
N GLN A 413 -29.21 6.04 -13.57
CA GLN A 413 -27.86 5.89 -13.04
C GLN A 413 -27.61 6.87 -11.89
N LEU A 414 -28.04 8.13 -12.05
CA LEU A 414 -27.86 9.16 -11.04
C LEU A 414 -28.75 8.93 -9.81
N VAL A 415 -29.99 8.45 -9.99
CA VAL A 415 -30.87 8.04 -8.88
C VAL A 415 -30.22 6.91 -8.07
N LEU A 416 -29.72 5.87 -8.74
CA LEU A 416 -29.03 4.77 -8.07
C LEU A 416 -27.82 5.28 -7.29
N ALA A 417 -26.99 6.14 -7.90
CA ALA A 417 -25.86 6.77 -7.22
C ALA A 417 -26.28 7.60 -5.99
N HIS A 418 -27.37 8.38 -6.06
CA HIS A 418 -27.88 9.11 -4.90
C HIS A 418 -28.34 8.16 -3.78
N GLN A 419 -29.04 7.08 -4.12
CA GLN A 419 -29.47 6.05 -3.15
C GLN A 419 -28.27 5.41 -2.46
N GLY A 420 -27.25 5.04 -3.23
CA GLY A 420 -26.01 4.47 -2.70
C GLY A 420 -25.28 5.45 -1.78
N MET A 421 -25.12 6.71 -2.20
CA MET A 421 -24.46 7.74 -1.39
C MET A 421 -25.22 7.99 -0.08
N PHE A 422 -26.55 8.08 -0.14
CA PHE A 422 -27.39 8.20 1.06
C PHE A 422 -27.24 6.99 1.97
N TRP A 423 -27.21 5.78 1.41
CA TRP A 423 -27.03 4.57 2.20
C TRP A 423 -25.70 4.56 2.95
N PHE A 424 -24.57 4.82 2.27
CA PHE A 424 -23.25 4.84 2.90
C PHE A 424 -23.18 5.90 4.00
N VAL A 425 -23.61 7.12 3.69
CA VAL A 425 -23.48 8.27 4.61
C VAL A 425 -24.40 8.14 5.83
N LEU A 426 -25.65 7.68 5.64
CA LEU A 426 -26.59 7.52 6.76
C LEU A 426 -26.30 6.29 7.61
N LEU A 427 -25.73 5.23 7.01
CA LEU A 427 -25.27 4.06 7.77
C LEU A 427 -24.06 4.44 8.63
N ASP A 428 -23.09 5.17 8.07
CA ASP A 428 -21.94 5.72 8.79
C ASP A 428 -22.39 6.60 9.97
N ASP A 429 -23.34 7.52 9.75
CA ASP A 429 -23.93 8.33 10.82
C ASP A 429 -24.59 7.47 11.92
N GLN A 430 -25.24 6.37 11.55
CA GLN A 430 -25.82 5.46 12.54
C GLN A 430 -24.77 4.75 13.38
N MET A 431 -23.67 4.33 12.76
CA MET A 431 -22.59 3.66 13.48
C MET A 431 -21.82 4.62 14.39
N ASP A 432 -21.66 5.88 13.97
CA ASP A 432 -20.95 6.91 14.73
C ASP A 432 -21.79 7.51 15.89
N ASN A 433 -23.10 7.68 15.71
CA ASN A 433 -23.97 8.36 16.69
C ASN A 433 -24.56 7.46 17.78
N ALA A 434 -24.48 6.15 17.62
CA ALA A 434 -25.14 5.24 18.53
C ALA A 434 -24.30 5.04 19.81
N ASP A 435 -24.90 5.29 20.98
CA ASP A 435 -24.32 5.04 22.32
C ASP A 435 -24.25 3.52 22.55
N LEU A 436 -23.35 2.87 21.83
CA LEU A 436 -23.30 1.42 21.68
C LEU A 436 -22.19 0.85 22.55
N THR A 437 -22.53 0.63 23.81
CA THR A 437 -21.76 -0.27 24.68
C THR A 437 -21.59 -1.69 24.10
N ASP A 438 -22.40 -2.06 23.08
CA ASP A 438 -22.36 -3.32 22.31
C ASP A 438 -22.13 -3.13 20.78
N ALA A 439 -21.49 -2.04 20.33
CA ALA A 439 -21.40 -1.66 18.90
C ALA A 439 -20.87 -2.77 17.97
N PRO A 440 -19.78 -3.48 18.32
CA PRO A 440 -19.21 -4.49 17.44
C PRO A 440 -20.16 -5.67 17.19
N ASP A 441 -20.91 -6.10 18.21
CA ASP A 441 -21.83 -7.24 18.10
C ASP A 441 -23.02 -6.91 17.18
N ARG A 442 -23.52 -5.66 17.23
CA ARG A 442 -24.57 -5.20 16.31
C ARG A 442 -24.07 -5.09 14.87
N ILE A 443 -22.87 -4.55 14.66
CA ILE A 443 -22.26 -4.47 13.33
C ILE A 443 -22.09 -5.87 12.74
N ARG A 444 -21.67 -6.86 13.54
CA ARG A 444 -21.63 -8.27 13.10
C ARG A 444 -23.01 -8.77 12.66
N GLY A 445 -24.07 -8.46 13.41
CA GLY A 445 -25.44 -8.80 13.03
C GLY A 445 -25.85 -8.21 11.68
N ILE A 446 -25.59 -6.92 11.47
CA ILE A 446 -25.86 -6.23 10.19
C ILE A 446 -25.06 -6.87 9.04
N ARG A 447 -23.78 -7.19 9.28
CA ARG A 447 -22.93 -7.87 8.29
C ARG A 447 -23.48 -9.23 7.90
N ASP A 448 -23.96 -10.00 8.88
CA ASP A 448 -24.52 -11.32 8.65
C ASP A 448 -25.84 -11.21 7.85
N GLU A 449 -26.68 -10.22 8.13
CA GLU A 449 -27.85 -9.90 7.31
C GLU A 449 -27.46 -9.48 5.88
N ALA A 450 -26.46 -8.62 5.71
CA ALA A 450 -25.96 -8.22 4.39
C ALA A 450 -25.48 -9.43 3.57
N ARG A 451 -24.84 -10.41 4.23
CA ARG A 451 -24.43 -11.68 3.61
C ARG A 451 -25.64 -12.45 3.08
N GLU A 452 -26.72 -12.52 3.86
CA GLU A 452 -27.97 -13.15 3.44
C GLU A 452 -28.62 -12.41 2.26
N VAL A 453 -28.60 -11.07 2.27
CA VAL A 453 -29.06 -10.24 1.13
C VAL A 453 -28.28 -10.61 -0.14
N PHE A 454 -26.95 -10.65 -0.08
CA PHE A 454 -26.12 -10.96 -1.25
C PHE A 454 -26.26 -12.41 -1.73
N ALA A 455 -26.37 -13.37 -0.82
CA ALA A 455 -26.44 -14.78 -1.14
C ALA A 455 -27.81 -15.23 -1.65
N HIS A 456 -28.88 -14.67 -1.09
CA HIS A 456 -30.24 -15.19 -1.25
C HIS A 456 -31.25 -14.17 -1.79
N ARG A 457 -30.82 -12.93 -2.04
CA ARG A 457 -31.71 -11.81 -2.42
C ARG A 457 -32.84 -11.63 -1.42
N SER A 458 -32.53 -11.88 -0.16
CA SER A 458 -33.48 -11.77 0.94
C SER A 458 -33.87 -10.32 1.15
N THR A 459 -35.13 -10.08 1.51
CA THR A 459 -35.56 -8.82 2.11
C THR A 459 -35.21 -8.83 3.59
N SER A 460 -34.94 -7.66 4.18
CA SER A 460 -34.74 -7.51 5.63
C SER A 460 -35.78 -6.54 6.20
N ASP A 461 -36.13 -6.73 7.48
CA ASP A 461 -36.92 -5.79 8.27
C ASP A 461 -36.08 -4.59 8.72
N ASN A 462 -34.75 -4.70 8.69
CA ASN A 462 -33.82 -3.59 8.90
C ASN A 462 -33.84 -2.66 7.68
N PRO A 463 -34.20 -1.37 7.83
CA PRO A 463 -34.34 -0.43 6.70
C PRO A 463 -33.08 -0.24 5.85
N PHE A 464 -31.89 -0.31 6.46
CA PHE A 464 -30.64 -0.20 5.72
C PHE A 464 -30.37 -1.46 4.91
N MET A 465 -30.64 -2.64 5.46
CA MET A 465 -30.50 -3.90 4.71
C MET A 465 -31.58 -4.05 3.64
N ALA A 466 -32.80 -3.55 3.89
CA ALA A 466 -33.85 -3.45 2.88
C ALA A 466 -33.43 -2.52 1.73
N GLY A 467 -32.77 -1.39 2.04
CA GLY A 467 -32.18 -0.50 1.05
C GLY A 467 -31.07 -1.15 0.25
N LEU A 468 -30.16 -1.87 0.92
CA LEU A 468 -29.11 -2.65 0.27
C LEU A 468 -29.72 -3.71 -0.67
N ALA A 469 -30.74 -4.45 -0.24
CA ALA A 469 -31.44 -5.44 -1.07
C ALA A 469 -32.13 -4.81 -2.30
N SER A 470 -32.74 -3.63 -2.11
CA SER A 470 -33.35 -2.86 -3.20
C SER A 470 -32.30 -2.45 -4.25
N MET A 471 -31.13 -1.95 -3.84
CA MET A 471 -30.06 -1.58 -4.76
C MET A 471 -29.36 -2.80 -5.36
N TRP A 472 -29.20 -3.87 -4.58
CA TRP A 472 -28.49 -5.08 -5.00
C TRP A 472 -29.05 -5.67 -6.29
N THR A 473 -30.38 -5.67 -6.43
CA THR A 473 -31.09 -6.16 -7.63
C THR A 473 -30.68 -5.42 -8.90
N GLU A 474 -30.39 -4.12 -8.79
CA GLU A 474 -29.90 -3.30 -9.90
C GLU A 474 -28.39 -3.50 -10.10
N LEU A 475 -27.61 -3.54 -9.01
CA LEU A 475 -26.15 -3.64 -9.07
C LEU A 475 -25.64 -4.98 -9.60
N GLU A 476 -26.30 -6.10 -9.28
CA GLU A 476 -25.88 -7.41 -9.78
C GLU A 476 -26.32 -7.65 -11.23
N ARG A 477 -27.20 -6.81 -11.79
CA ARG A 477 -27.71 -6.97 -13.14
C ARG A 477 -26.55 -6.85 -14.14
N GLY A 478 -26.36 -7.87 -14.98
CA GLY A 478 -25.27 -7.89 -15.95
C GLY A 478 -23.91 -8.32 -15.38
N CYS A 479 -23.78 -8.49 -14.06
CA CYS A 479 -22.54 -8.98 -13.45
C CYS A 479 -22.31 -10.47 -13.75
N GLY A 480 -21.09 -10.82 -14.15
CA GLY A 480 -20.62 -12.20 -14.12
C GLY A 480 -20.48 -12.72 -12.67
N PRO A 481 -20.35 -14.04 -12.46
CA PRO A 481 -20.24 -14.62 -11.11
C PRO A 481 -19.07 -14.07 -10.29
N ILE A 482 -17.93 -13.80 -10.95
CA ILE A 482 -16.72 -13.26 -10.32
C ILE A 482 -16.94 -11.81 -9.90
N ALA A 483 -17.40 -10.94 -10.82
CA ALA A 483 -17.71 -9.54 -10.53
C ALA A 483 -18.77 -9.40 -9.41
N ARG A 484 -19.82 -10.24 -9.42
CA ARG A 484 -20.84 -10.24 -8.37
C ARG A 484 -20.26 -10.62 -7.01
N GLN A 485 -19.41 -11.65 -6.96
CA GLN A 485 -18.74 -12.04 -5.72
C GLN A 485 -17.81 -10.92 -5.23
N ARG A 486 -17.03 -10.31 -6.13
CA ARG A 486 -16.13 -9.20 -5.79
C ARG A 486 -16.90 -8.02 -5.21
N LEU A 487 -18.02 -7.63 -5.81
CA LEU A 487 -18.91 -6.59 -5.30
C LEU A 487 -19.39 -6.92 -3.88
N ALA A 488 -19.92 -8.11 -3.64
CA ALA A 488 -20.35 -8.54 -2.29
C ALA A 488 -19.20 -8.51 -1.29
N ASP A 489 -18.02 -9.03 -1.67
CA ASP A 489 -16.83 -9.06 -0.82
C ASP A 489 -16.39 -7.63 -0.44
N ARG A 490 -16.43 -6.65 -1.36
CA ARG A 490 -16.07 -5.25 -1.03
C ARG A 490 -17.03 -4.63 -0.01
N PHE A 491 -18.32 -4.92 -0.08
CA PHE A 491 -19.29 -4.46 0.93
C PHE A 491 -19.05 -5.13 2.29
N LEU A 492 -18.77 -6.44 2.32
CA LEU A 492 -18.46 -7.16 3.56
C LEU A 492 -17.16 -6.68 4.21
N GLU A 493 -16.13 -6.38 3.41
CA GLU A 493 -14.88 -5.77 3.88
C GLU A 493 -15.13 -4.40 4.54
N TYR A 494 -16.06 -3.60 4.01
CA TYR A 494 -16.48 -2.34 4.64
C TYR A 494 -17.08 -2.59 6.03
N PHE A 495 -18.00 -3.56 6.16
CA PHE A 495 -18.59 -3.94 7.45
C PHE A 495 -17.55 -4.42 8.48
N ASP A 496 -16.59 -5.24 8.05
CA ASP A 496 -15.50 -5.71 8.92
C ASP A 496 -14.62 -4.55 9.43
N ALA A 497 -14.38 -3.56 8.57
CA ALA A 497 -13.57 -2.41 8.92
C ALA A 497 -14.29 -1.43 9.86
N ILE A 498 -15.59 -1.18 9.66
CA ILE A 498 -16.38 -0.36 10.60
C ILE A 498 -16.53 -1.05 11.96
N GLU A 499 -16.59 -2.40 12.01
CA GLU A 499 -16.57 -3.16 13.27
C GLU A 499 -15.27 -2.87 14.04
N ARG A 500 -14.13 -2.93 13.34
CA ARG A 500 -12.81 -2.65 13.92
C ARG A 500 -12.67 -1.19 14.36
N GLN A 501 -13.16 -0.25 13.57
CA GLN A 501 -13.17 1.18 13.92
C GLN A 501 -14.01 1.44 15.18
N ALA A 502 -15.16 0.78 15.31
CA ALA A 502 -16.02 0.87 16.49
C ALA A 502 -15.36 0.30 17.75
N GLN A 503 -14.54 -0.75 17.63
CA GLN A 503 -13.75 -1.28 18.76
C GLN A 503 -12.77 -0.23 19.30
N TYR A 504 -12.02 0.45 18.42
CA TYR A 504 -11.12 1.54 18.83
C TYR A 504 -11.85 2.69 19.51
N SER A 505 -12.98 3.11 18.95
CA SER A 505 -13.82 4.16 19.53
C SER A 505 -14.34 3.77 20.93
N ALA A 506 -14.79 2.52 21.11
CA ALA A 506 -15.26 2.01 22.40
C ALA A 506 -14.15 1.96 23.46
N GLU A 507 -12.93 1.61 23.04
CA GLU A 507 -11.75 1.56 23.91
C GLU A 507 -11.14 2.96 24.17
N LYS A 508 -11.59 3.99 23.44
CA LYS A 508 -10.99 5.33 23.39
C LYS A 508 -9.51 5.28 23.05
N ASP A 509 -9.14 4.35 22.18
CA ASP A 509 -7.77 4.16 21.70
C ASP A 509 -7.67 4.59 20.22
N ALA A 510 -6.44 4.74 19.74
CA ALA A 510 -6.16 5.00 18.33
C ALA A 510 -5.42 3.79 17.74
N PRO A 511 -5.78 3.35 16.52
CA PRO A 511 -4.94 2.41 15.78
C PRO A 511 -3.58 3.05 15.50
N ASP A 512 -2.54 2.23 15.33
CA ASP A 512 -1.30 2.74 14.77
C ASP A 512 -1.49 3.17 13.30
N LEU A 513 -0.55 3.95 12.78
CA LEU A 513 -0.65 4.49 11.41
C LEU A 513 -0.97 3.45 10.33
N LEU A 514 -0.38 2.27 10.41
CA LEU A 514 -0.56 1.26 9.38
C LEU A 514 -1.93 0.63 9.48
N GLU A 515 -2.28 0.23 10.69
CA GLU A 515 -3.60 -0.33 10.97
C GLU A 515 -4.69 0.67 10.60
N PHE A 516 -4.47 1.94 10.94
CA PHE A 516 -5.32 3.06 10.56
C PHE A 516 -5.48 3.14 9.05
N ILE A 517 -4.40 3.25 8.26
CA ILE A 517 -4.53 3.40 6.79
C ILE A 517 -5.22 2.17 6.18
N THR A 518 -4.89 0.97 6.65
CA THR A 518 -5.48 -0.28 6.12
C THR A 518 -6.98 -0.35 6.41
N MET A 519 -7.36 -0.05 7.65
CA MET A 519 -8.77 0.03 8.06
C MET A 519 -9.49 1.17 7.33
N ARG A 520 -8.88 2.35 7.25
CA ARG A 520 -9.45 3.56 6.64
C ARG A 520 -9.73 3.37 5.16
N ARG A 521 -8.88 2.65 4.43
CA ARG A 521 -9.15 2.30 3.02
C ARG A 521 -10.44 1.52 2.83
N ALA A 522 -10.81 0.69 3.79
CA ALA A 522 -12.09 0.02 3.79
C ALA A 522 -13.21 0.94 4.31
N THR A 523 -13.04 1.64 5.44
CA THR A 523 -14.11 2.48 6.04
C THR A 523 -14.46 3.74 5.25
N VAL A 524 -13.58 4.20 4.35
CA VAL A 524 -13.91 5.26 3.37
C VAL A 524 -14.97 4.79 2.35
N GLY A 525 -15.14 3.47 2.16
CA GLY A 525 -16.16 2.89 1.30
C GLY A 525 -15.85 2.93 -0.21
N MET A 526 -14.79 3.61 -0.63
CA MET A 526 -14.43 3.74 -2.06
C MET A 526 -14.21 2.40 -2.79
N PRO A 527 -13.61 1.34 -2.21
CA PRO A 527 -13.52 0.05 -2.91
C PRO A 527 -14.89 -0.57 -3.24
N ALA A 528 -15.85 -0.48 -2.32
CA ALA A 528 -17.23 -0.90 -2.59
C ALA A 528 -17.93 0.02 -3.58
N TRP A 529 -17.69 1.34 -3.45
CA TRP A 529 -18.19 2.35 -4.36
C TRP A 529 -17.66 2.19 -5.79
N ALA A 530 -16.42 1.74 -5.96
CA ALA A 530 -15.83 1.47 -7.27
C ALA A 530 -16.59 0.34 -7.98
N GLU A 531 -16.85 -0.78 -7.31
CA GLU A 531 -17.68 -1.85 -7.88
C GLU A 531 -19.12 -1.39 -8.11
N PHE A 532 -19.66 -0.56 -7.21
CA PHE A 532 -20.97 0.08 -7.39
C PHE A 532 -21.02 0.92 -8.68
N LEU A 533 -19.99 1.74 -8.94
CA LEU A 533 -19.92 2.61 -10.12
C LEU A 533 -19.80 1.81 -11.42
N ASP A 534 -19.02 0.72 -11.42
CA ASP A 534 -18.92 -0.18 -12.58
C ASP A 534 -20.30 -0.74 -12.97
N SER A 535 -21.08 -1.16 -11.98
CA SER A 535 -22.45 -1.65 -12.18
C SER A 535 -23.45 -0.53 -12.51
N ALA A 536 -23.44 0.58 -11.76
CA ALA A 536 -24.40 1.66 -11.93
C ALA A 536 -24.25 2.35 -13.30
N LEU A 537 -23.03 2.45 -13.82
CA LEU A 537 -22.77 2.98 -15.16
C LEU A 537 -22.98 1.93 -16.28
N GLY A 538 -23.27 0.68 -15.93
CA GLY A 538 -23.46 -0.42 -16.87
C GLY A 538 -22.18 -0.77 -17.65
N LEU A 539 -21.00 -0.53 -17.06
CA LEU A 539 -19.72 -0.71 -17.74
C LEU A 539 -19.33 -2.18 -17.78
N HIS A 540 -19.50 -2.91 -16.67
CA HIS A 540 -19.17 -4.34 -16.55
C HIS A 540 -17.77 -4.63 -17.11
N LEU A 541 -16.76 -3.97 -16.54
CA LEU A 541 -15.39 -4.14 -17.00
C LEU A 541 -14.91 -5.58 -16.80
N PRO A 542 -14.09 -6.13 -17.72
CA PRO A 542 -13.59 -7.49 -17.60
C PRO A 542 -12.76 -7.68 -16.32
N ASP A 543 -12.90 -8.85 -15.67
CA ASP A 543 -12.21 -9.14 -14.41
C ASP A 543 -10.68 -9.01 -14.54
N GLN A 544 -10.11 -9.43 -15.67
CA GLN A 544 -8.67 -9.27 -15.96
C GLN A 544 -8.21 -7.81 -15.92
N LEU A 545 -9.08 -6.85 -16.25
CA LEU A 545 -8.79 -5.42 -16.16
C LEU A 545 -9.05 -4.89 -14.76
N ARG A 546 -10.18 -5.28 -14.12
CA ARG A 546 -10.53 -4.87 -12.75
C ARG A 546 -9.48 -5.30 -11.73
N GLU A 547 -8.92 -6.51 -11.90
CA GLU A 547 -7.89 -7.07 -11.00
C GLU A 547 -6.48 -6.65 -11.38
N HIS A 548 -6.29 -6.03 -12.56
CA HIS A 548 -4.99 -5.55 -12.99
C HIS A 548 -4.44 -4.52 -12.00
N TYR A 549 -3.14 -4.59 -11.69
CA TYR A 549 -2.52 -3.75 -10.66
C TYR A 549 -2.72 -2.25 -10.91
N VAL A 550 -2.70 -1.80 -12.17
CA VAL A 550 -2.96 -0.39 -12.52
C VAL A 550 -4.35 0.05 -12.12
N MET A 551 -5.38 -0.78 -12.39
CA MET A 551 -6.76 -0.46 -12.06
C MET A 551 -6.99 -0.46 -10.54
N ARG A 552 -6.39 -1.42 -9.83
CA ARG A 552 -6.40 -1.45 -8.36
C ARG A 552 -5.69 -0.24 -7.77
N GLU A 553 -4.53 0.15 -8.31
CA GLU A 553 -3.80 1.32 -7.85
C GLU A 553 -4.60 2.61 -8.05
N ILE A 554 -5.34 2.74 -9.16
CA ILE A 554 -6.23 3.88 -9.38
C ILE A 554 -7.29 3.95 -8.28
N VAL A 555 -7.98 2.84 -7.99
CA VAL A 555 -9.00 2.80 -6.93
C VAL A 555 -8.37 3.10 -5.56
N GLU A 556 -7.26 2.45 -5.21
CA GLU A 556 -6.57 2.67 -3.93
C GLU A 556 -6.07 4.11 -3.76
N CYS A 557 -5.52 4.72 -4.82
CA CYS A 557 -5.11 6.12 -4.79
C CYS A 557 -6.32 7.03 -4.54
N SER A 558 -7.43 6.81 -5.25
CA SER A 558 -8.67 7.55 -5.06
C SER A 558 -9.23 7.38 -3.64
N THR A 559 -9.14 6.17 -3.07
CA THR A 559 -9.50 5.90 -1.68
C THR A 559 -8.66 6.71 -0.69
N ASP A 560 -7.33 6.70 -0.85
CA ASP A 560 -6.44 7.41 0.08
C ASP A 560 -6.60 8.93 -0.02
N ILE A 561 -6.75 9.44 -1.24
CA ILE A 561 -7.03 10.86 -1.50
C ILE A 561 -8.31 11.26 -0.75
N GLN A 562 -9.40 10.53 -0.99
CA GLN A 562 -10.67 10.78 -0.33
C GLN A 562 -10.56 10.72 1.20
N GLY A 563 -9.99 9.64 1.73
CA GLY A 563 -9.91 9.41 3.16
C GLY A 563 -9.06 10.45 3.88
N ILE A 564 -7.86 10.74 3.37
CA ILE A 564 -6.98 11.76 3.97
C ILE A 564 -7.61 13.14 3.84
N GLY A 565 -8.23 13.45 2.70
CA GLY A 565 -8.95 14.70 2.49
C GLY A 565 -10.07 14.89 3.50
N GLN A 566 -10.91 13.87 3.67
CA GLN A 566 -11.98 13.85 4.66
C GLN A 566 -11.43 14.04 6.08
N ASP A 567 -10.44 13.26 6.49
CA ASP A 567 -9.88 13.31 7.85
C ASP A 567 -9.30 14.69 8.19
N VAL A 568 -8.61 15.33 7.24
CA VAL A 568 -8.06 16.69 7.46
C VAL A 568 -9.19 17.72 7.56
N HIS A 569 -10.26 17.59 6.78
CA HIS A 569 -11.41 18.49 6.84
C HIS A 569 -12.31 18.27 8.07
N SER A 570 -12.42 17.04 8.57
CA SER A 570 -13.27 16.69 9.70
C SER A 570 -12.54 16.76 11.05
N PHE A 571 -11.22 16.98 11.04
CA PHE A 571 -10.37 16.91 12.22
C PHE A 571 -10.85 17.79 13.38
N GLU A 572 -11.18 19.06 13.15
CA GLU A 572 -11.59 19.96 14.22
C GLU A 572 -12.87 19.47 14.92
N LYS A 573 -13.82 18.96 14.14
CA LYS A 573 -15.08 18.43 14.65
C LYS A 573 -14.84 17.13 15.42
N GLU A 574 -14.07 16.22 14.85
CA GLU A 574 -13.77 14.91 15.44
C GLU A 574 -12.94 15.04 16.73
N GLU A 575 -12.01 15.98 16.81
CA GLU A 575 -11.24 16.26 18.02
C GLU A 575 -12.15 16.80 19.15
N LEU A 576 -13.12 17.65 18.84
CA LEU A 576 -14.12 18.13 19.81
C LEU A 576 -15.02 17.00 20.32
N GLU A 577 -15.32 16.03 19.45
CA GLU A 577 -16.12 14.84 19.74
C GLU A 577 -15.29 13.74 20.46
N GLY A 578 -13.96 13.91 20.56
CA GLY A 578 -13.04 12.95 21.18
C GLY A 578 -12.78 11.71 20.32
N TYR A 579 -13.05 11.80 19.02
CA TYR A 579 -12.90 10.73 18.05
C TYR A 579 -11.43 10.61 17.60
N ARG A 580 -10.84 9.43 17.81
CA ARG A 580 -9.39 9.19 17.63
C ARG A 580 -9.02 8.49 16.32
N CYS A 581 -9.99 7.92 15.61
CA CYS A 581 -9.77 7.25 14.32
C CYS A 581 -9.70 8.27 13.17
N ASN A 582 -8.70 9.14 13.22
CA ASN A 582 -8.41 10.16 12.21
C ASN A 582 -6.90 10.20 11.94
N ILE A 583 -6.48 10.43 10.69
CA ILE A 583 -5.06 10.45 10.33
C ILE A 583 -4.24 11.46 11.13
N VAL A 584 -4.81 12.62 11.49
CA VAL A 584 -4.11 13.69 12.19
C VAL A 584 -3.69 13.26 13.61
N PRO A 585 -4.58 12.86 14.52
CA PRO A 585 -4.18 12.36 15.84
C PRO A 585 -3.32 11.10 15.75
N VAL A 586 -3.58 10.20 14.80
CA VAL A 586 -2.73 9.02 14.59
C VAL A 586 -1.29 9.41 14.22
N LEU A 587 -1.10 10.41 13.35
CA LEU A 587 0.22 10.95 13.00
C LEU A 587 0.88 11.65 14.19
N MET A 588 0.11 12.38 15.00
CA MET A 588 0.61 13.00 16.23
C MET A 588 1.11 11.96 17.22
N ASP A 589 0.34 10.91 17.48
CA ASP A 589 0.70 9.83 18.39
C ASP A 589 1.89 9.00 17.88
N THR A 590 1.91 8.74 16.57
CA THR A 590 2.94 7.91 15.93
C THR A 590 4.29 8.61 15.91
N PHE A 591 4.32 9.92 15.58
CA PHE A 591 5.56 10.66 15.32
C PHE A 591 5.88 11.74 16.36
N GLY A 592 5.03 11.96 17.36
CA GLY A 592 5.17 13.05 18.31
C GLY A 592 5.00 14.43 17.67
N TYR A 593 4.21 14.52 16.60
CA TYR A 593 4.00 15.76 15.86
C TYR A 593 3.09 16.76 16.56
N THR A 594 3.34 18.04 16.30
CA THR A 594 2.32 19.06 16.48
C THR A 594 1.19 18.85 15.48
N THR A 595 0.01 19.40 15.74
CA THR A 595 -1.13 19.36 14.82
C THR A 595 -0.75 19.88 13.43
N GLU A 596 -0.04 21.00 13.35
CA GLU A 596 0.45 21.56 12.07
C GLU A 596 1.34 20.57 11.30
N GLN A 597 2.29 19.92 11.98
CA GLN A 597 3.18 18.93 11.37
C GLN A 597 2.43 17.68 10.91
N ALA A 598 1.41 17.25 11.66
CA ALA A 598 0.57 16.12 11.32
C ALA A 598 -0.32 16.41 10.09
N VAL A 599 -0.97 17.57 10.05
CA VAL A 599 -1.75 18.03 8.89
C VAL A 599 -0.86 18.17 7.66
N ASP A 600 0.28 18.85 7.77
CA ASP A 600 1.24 19.00 6.67
C ASP A 600 1.76 17.63 6.16
N ARG A 601 1.96 16.66 7.05
CA ARG A 601 2.30 15.29 6.65
C ARG A 601 1.13 14.59 5.95
N ALA A 602 -0.09 14.68 6.47
CA ALA A 602 -1.28 14.11 5.84
C ALA A 602 -1.45 14.67 4.42
N MET A 603 -1.31 15.99 4.25
CA MET A 603 -1.41 16.64 2.94
C MET A 603 -0.29 16.26 1.96
N ARG A 604 0.93 15.99 2.45
CA ARG A 604 1.98 15.38 1.61
C ARG A 604 1.61 13.97 1.16
N MET A 605 1.12 13.12 2.08
CA MET A 605 0.66 11.78 1.74
C MET A 605 -0.46 11.85 0.69
N HIS A 606 -1.41 12.75 0.88
CA HIS A 606 -2.47 13.04 -0.07
C HIS A 606 -1.91 13.40 -1.47
N ARG A 607 -0.93 14.31 -1.54
CA ARG A 607 -0.28 14.72 -2.80
C ARG A 607 0.48 13.57 -3.48
N ASP A 608 1.19 12.74 -2.72
CA ASP A 608 1.92 11.59 -3.26
C ASP A 608 0.97 10.57 -3.93
N ARG A 609 -0.23 10.41 -3.36
CA ARG A 609 -1.28 9.56 -3.94
C ARG A 609 -1.87 10.15 -5.23
N GLN A 610 -2.01 11.47 -5.34
CA GLN A 610 -2.38 12.12 -6.61
C GLN A 610 -1.35 11.85 -7.72
N LEU A 611 -0.05 12.02 -7.41
CA LEU A 611 1.03 11.73 -8.37
C LEU A 611 1.00 10.28 -8.83
N THR A 612 0.76 9.36 -7.90
CA THR A 612 0.68 7.93 -8.18
C THR A 612 -0.53 7.62 -9.07
N LEU A 613 -1.70 8.20 -8.77
CA LEU A 613 -2.91 8.09 -9.59
C LEU A 613 -2.66 8.55 -11.03
N MET A 614 -2.06 9.73 -11.21
CA MET A 614 -1.77 10.28 -12.55
C MET A 614 -0.86 9.36 -13.37
N ARG A 615 0.15 8.76 -12.72
CA ARG A 615 1.05 7.80 -13.38
C ARG A 615 0.30 6.51 -13.74
N ALA A 616 -0.56 6.01 -12.86
CA ALA A 616 -1.36 4.83 -13.13
C ALA A 616 -2.34 5.04 -14.30
N GLU A 617 -3.01 6.19 -14.35
CA GLU A 617 -3.90 6.58 -15.44
C GLU A 617 -3.17 6.64 -16.79
N GLN A 618 -1.96 7.20 -16.83
CA GLN A 618 -1.13 7.23 -18.05
C GLN A 618 -0.76 5.83 -18.56
N GLN A 619 -0.71 4.81 -17.69
CA GLN A 619 -0.42 3.43 -18.06
C GLN A 619 -1.65 2.71 -18.65
N LEU A 620 -2.86 3.20 -18.42
CA LEU A 620 -4.10 2.47 -18.75
C LEU A 620 -4.22 2.11 -20.24
N PRO A 621 -3.92 3.00 -21.23
CA PRO A 621 -3.99 2.62 -22.64
C PRO A 621 -3.06 1.45 -23.00
N ALA A 622 -1.85 1.43 -22.44
CA ALA A 622 -0.89 0.34 -22.66
C ALA A 622 -1.28 -0.96 -21.94
N VAL A 623 -2.04 -0.88 -20.84
CA VAL A 623 -2.62 -2.05 -20.19
C VAL A 623 -3.74 -2.63 -21.03
N LEU A 624 -4.64 -1.79 -21.53
CA LEU A 624 -5.74 -2.20 -22.40
C LEU A 624 -5.23 -2.88 -23.68
N ASP A 625 -4.16 -2.35 -24.29
CA ASP A 625 -3.50 -2.98 -25.43
C ASP A 625 -2.93 -4.37 -25.09
N ARG A 626 -2.20 -4.49 -23.96
CA ARG A 626 -1.60 -5.77 -23.52
C ARG A 626 -2.62 -6.84 -23.16
N LEU A 627 -3.78 -6.45 -22.66
CA LEU A 627 -4.87 -7.37 -22.30
C LEU A 627 -5.80 -7.68 -23.48
N ASP A 628 -5.52 -7.14 -24.67
CA ASP A 628 -6.39 -7.21 -25.86
C ASP A 628 -7.81 -6.68 -25.58
N LEU A 629 -7.89 -5.56 -24.87
CA LEU A 629 -9.12 -4.88 -24.43
C LEU A 629 -9.25 -3.46 -24.99
N ARG A 630 -8.66 -3.18 -26.15
CA ARG A 630 -8.74 -1.84 -26.77
C ARG A 630 -10.17 -1.41 -27.09
N ASP A 631 -11.05 -2.36 -27.37
CA ASP A 631 -12.49 -2.16 -27.56
C ASP A 631 -13.20 -1.66 -26.29
N ARG A 632 -12.61 -1.87 -25.10
CA ARG A 632 -13.13 -1.42 -23.80
C ARG A 632 -12.51 -0.12 -23.30
N THR A 633 -11.79 0.61 -24.15
CA THR A 633 -11.09 1.85 -23.74
C THR A 633 -12.04 2.89 -23.17
N ASP A 634 -13.15 3.17 -23.85
CA ASP A 634 -14.10 4.20 -23.43
C ASP A 634 -14.74 3.85 -22.08
N ASP A 635 -15.11 2.58 -21.87
CA ASP A 635 -15.65 2.11 -20.59
C ASP A 635 -14.63 2.26 -19.46
N ALA A 636 -13.38 1.86 -19.71
CA ALA A 636 -12.31 1.98 -18.73
C ALA A 636 -12.03 3.44 -18.35
N MET A 637 -12.03 4.34 -19.33
CA MET A 637 -11.84 5.78 -19.08
C MET A 637 -13.03 6.38 -18.32
N ARG A 638 -14.27 5.99 -18.65
CA ARG A 638 -15.48 6.42 -17.91
C ARG A 638 -15.47 5.92 -16.47
N PHE A 639 -15.05 4.68 -16.24
CA PHE A 639 -14.88 4.13 -14.90
C PHE A 639 -13.87 4.95 -14.09
N VAL A 640 -12.68 5.19 -14.64
CA VAL A 640 -11.62 5.96 -13.98
C VAL A 640 -12.07 7.38 -13.70
N ALA A 641 -12.75 8.02 -14.67
CA ALA A 641 -13.31 9.35 -14.50
C ALA A 641 -14.35 9.40 -13.37
N ALA A 642 -15.22 8.40 -13.23
CA ALA A 642 -16.23 8.36 -12.18
C ALA A 642 -15.62 8.14 -10.79
N VAL A 643 -14.68 7.21 -10.64
CA VAL A 643 -13.98 6.95 -9.37
C VAL A 643 -13.20 8.19 -8.91
N LYS A 644 -12.50 8.84 -9.85
CA LYS A 644 -11.84 10.13 -9.62
C LYS A 644 -12.85 11.20 -9.25
N GLY A 645 -13.88 11.36 -10.07
CA GLY A 645 -14.91 12.37 -9.90
C GLY A 645 -15.52 12.36 -8.50
N ILE A 646 -15.84 11.18 -7.97
CA ILE A 646 -16.38 11.05 -6.60
C ILE A 646 -15.35 11.42 -5.54
N ALA A 647 -14.11 10.93 -5.65
CA ALA A 647 -13.05 11.27 -4.69
C ALA A 647 -12.81 12.80 -4.61
N PHE A 648 -12.96 13.52 -5.73
CA PHE A 648 -12.76 14.97 -5.80
C PHE A 648 -14.00 15.80 -5.50
N ALA A 649 -15.18 15.33 -5.89
CA ALA A 649 -16.43 16.04 -5.62
C ALA A 649 -16.67 16.22 -4.11
N LEU A 650 -16.10 15.35 -3.27
CA LEU A 650 -16.09 15.53 -1.83
C LEU A 650 -15.35 16.79 -1.36
N HIS A 651 -14.24 17.17 -2.01
CA HIS A 651 -13.53 18.41 -1.69
C HIS A 651 -14.33 19.65 -2.06
N TYR A 652 -14.98 19.64 -3.23
CA TYR A 652 -15.93 20.69 -3.60
C TYR A 652 -17.07 20.80 -2.58
N TRP A 653 -17.60 19.65 -2.16
CA TRP A 653 -18.68 19.55 -1.19
C TRP A 653 -18.27 19.99 0.23
N PHE A 654 -17.03 19.78 0.67
CA PHE A 654 -16.52 20.35 1.92
C PHE A 654 -16.44 21.88 1.87
N GLY A 655 -16.08 22.46 0.72
CA GLY A 655 -16.02 23.91 0.51
C GLY A 655 -17.37 24.57 0.24
N SER A 656 -18.43 23.80 0.05
CA SER A 656 -19.77 24.31 -0.26
C SER A 656 -20.44 24.89 0.99
N THR A 657 -20.93 26.13 0.89
CA THR A 657 -21.74 26.76 1.95
C THR A 657 -23.12 26.13 2.14
N ALA A 658 -23.53 25.22 1.24
CA ALA A 658 -24.77 24.48 1.34
C ALA A 658 -24.67 23.24 2.24
N ASN A 659 -23.45 22.74 2.49
CA ASN A 659 -23.22 21.55 3.31
C ASN A 659 -23.17 21.89 4.80
N GLN A 660 -24.11 21.36 5.58
CA GLN A 660 -24.15 21.57 7.03
C GLN A 660 -23.63 20.37 7.85
N ARG A 661 -23.10 19.31 7.22
CA ARG A 661 -22.69 18.08 7.92
C ARG A 661 -21.47 18.30 8.83
N TYR A 662 -20.51 19.13 8.41
CA TYR A 662 -19.28 19.42 9.17
C TYR A 662 -19.27 20.81 9.81
N ASP A 663 -20.40 21.51 9.79
CA ASP A 663 -20.53 22.79 10.46
C ASP A 663 -20.34 22.60 11.98
N LEU A 664 -19.39 23.34 12.56
CA LEU A 664 -19.05 23.29 13.99
C LEU A 664 -20.19 23.82 14.86
N ASP A 665 -21.03 24.70 14.32
CA ASP A 665 -22.21 25.26 15.02
C ASP A 665 -23.42 24.30 14.98
N HIS A 666 -23.32 23.20 14.23
CA HIS A 666 -24.33 22.15 14.13
C HIS A 666 -23.78 20.80 14.65
N PRO A 667 -24.11 20.39 15.89
CA PRO A 667 -23.69 19.08 16.40
C PRO A 667 -24.23 17.96 15.51
N ARG A 668 -23.49 16.84 15.38
CA ARG A 668 -24.07 15.62 14.81
C ARG A 668 -25.33 15.30 15.60
N VAL A 669 -26.47 15.23 14.94
CA VAL A 669 -27.75 15.06 15.64
C VAL A 669 -27.85 13.61 16.11
N ALA A 670 -27.60 13.39 17.40
CA ALA A 670 -27.73 12.08 18.02
C ALA A 670 -29.13 11.48 17.74
N GLY A 671 -29.18 10.25 17.21
CA GLY A 671 -30.43 9.50 17.03
C GLY A 671 -31.35 10.01 15.92
N SER A 672 -30.90 10.89 15.01
CA SER A 672 -31.77 11.45 13.96
C SER A 672 -32.20 10.48 12.87
N PHE A 673 -31.69 9.25 12.81
CA PHE A 673 -32.15 8.24 11.86
C PHE A 673 -32.40 6.88 12.53
N ASP A 674 -32.68 6.86 13.84
CA ASP A 674 -32.86 5.62 14.63
C ASP A 674 -34.13 4.88 14.19
N VAL A 675 -33.98 4.09 13.14
CA VAL A 675 -34.89 3.02 12.76
C VAL A 675 -34.26 1.75 13.29
N ARG A 676 -34.87 1.17 14.33
CA ARG A 676 -34.41 -0.02 15.06
C ARG A 676 -33.68 -1.00 14.11
N ILE A 677 -32.36 -1.04 14.25
CA ILE A 677 -31.46 -1.99 13.58
C ILE A 677 -31.64 -3.37 14.19
#